data_AF-A0A094FV77-F1
#
_entry.id   AF-A0A094FV77-F1
#
_cell.length_a   1.000
_cell.length_b   1.000
_cell.length_c   1.000
_cell.angle_alpha   90.00
_cell.angle_beta   90.00
_cell.angle_gamma   90.00
#
_symmetry.space_group_name_H-M   'P 1'
#
loop_
_entity.id
_entity.type
_entity.pdbx_description
1 polymer ?
#
loop_
_entity_poly.entity_id
_entity_poly.type
_entity_poly.pdbx_seq_one_letter_code
_entity_poly.pdbx_strand_id
1 'polypeptide(L)'
;MDPESAFGISGLTSLFKECTQLFGLIDSSPPDQTDFDLMSKADFDLVSTILEIEQVRLCIWGQAVGLATDGQGALDTTFITEVDDRLKDRRISAAISDILTCIKDTIKDSRSLKRRYRLLGTDTTGFPESSNSTPRTTFKRTLDRFNFPPETPLNASTKFVIADENLFPPLVEDLRRLNASLTCLLPDIDSFTRQQITNDISDGLNAEELRLIEQAAFILFYIDFGDAATERLEEINEEKAQAVADASSASAASTQTMDMDELVRRVEELEIKLHVQNKGMLEVSILEIYDKYSSHVTWDGVRGDEWHSEIAKELEVIKPPYLAWGLQYVTEIKMKNENRPLWSERWDPEAGRKYTGKLPGSKTVAGYASEFQHWAYDNFAQKSETYFLSTHLPPSLIIRQLAERINVLQGLRKLPPGWTNKQNYEELEKWIGKTDDIWIDHDYRYSMVNQVSSLLSMLNRKEIFEDWTVGGSIGHHLHGTKPRAVVNYLLQMILAYELRLRLENSDTWVAGMTPNVLAALEMAHRWMESIKIVLPDEGNFSLTLHSLVHERQVEGLIRFAEAMDWPKLLEMREYTEGVYARHIAGSAPFSFTLWNWLFGLVLSGGQFVYHIMGALVCATPSHRSLGSAKYYAASLIIDGKSYWRAKSAVGRVFGGMRGIKEVCGWVGPCPAPIEDSITGWVRTRAAEVGFAKPGKIIVRNFDFDDDSVFRNTSTSSWATPKEETLTPQWFADMNNKAKWKAPEAPKPSSERCEFLGLHLKELQSSTPPEVPQDQEYRASIDFKVDGKPITYTLFSKPSFVASHPCINGPHLQHSNDMKRFKNVCAIRDLKKLQRIPDEVLIINATCDGGELVARAWCSENGQHAVVRKGSDTCFACAVKMASRHTSKVNPYVDYRLAVHGDTLDTDVNIGRKKQLRQDFLCLKDNQNHTSLHQPP
;
A
#
# COMPACT_ATOMS: atom_id res chain seq x y z
N MET A 1 7.30 29.78 18.89
CA MET A 1 6.21 30.71 19.27
C MET A 1 5.69 30.25 20.62
N ASP A 2 5.48 31.18 21.55
CA ASP A 2 5.18 30.93 22.96
C ASP A 2 3.84 30.21 23.21
N PRO A 3 3.75 29.34 24.24
CA PRO A 3 2.54 28.60 24.60
C PRO A 3 1.69 29.35 25.65
N GLU A 4 1.26 30.58 25.36
CA GLU A 4 0.36 31.35 26.23
C GLU A 4 -0.77 32.02 25.45
N SER A 5 -1.89 31.31 25.30
CA SER A 5 -3.27 31.80 25.52
C SER A 5 -4.26 30.78 24.93
N ALA A 6 -4.76 29.88 25.77
CA ALA A 6 -6.01 29.19 25.44
C ALA A 6 -7.11 30.27 25.41
N PHE A 7 -7.54 30.68 24.22
CA PHE A 7 -8.66 31.60 24.09
C PHE A 7 -9.89 31.00 24.79
N GLY A 8 -10.52 31.77 25.67
CA GLY A 8 -11.85 31.40 26.17
C GLY A 8 -12.86 31.37 25.02
N ILE A 9 -14.04 30.79 25.26
CA ILE A 9 -15.14 30.69 24.27
C ILE A 9 -15.45 32.05 23.59
N SER A 10 -15.35 33.16 24.33
CA SER A 10 -15.49 34.52 23.79
C SER A 10 -14.42 34.89 22.76
N GLY A 11 -13.18 34.42 22.92
CA GLY A 11 -12.10 34.60 21.96
C GLY A 11 -12.30 33.78 20.68
N LEU A 12 -12.78 32.54 20.81
CA LEU A 12 -13.17 31.71 19.66
C LEU A 12 -14.32 32.34 18.86
N THR A 13 -15.31 32.90 19.56
CA THR A 13 -16.45 33.61 18.96
C THR A 13 -15.98 34.80 18.13
N SER A 14 -15.08 35.62 18.67
CA SER A 14 -14.50 36.77 17.95
C SER A 14 -13.69 36.32 16.73
N LEU A 15 -12.87 35.28 16.86
CA LEU A 15 -12.05 34.75 15.78
C LEU A 15 -12.90 34.13 14.65
N PHE A 16 -13.97 33.41 15.01
CA PHE A 16 -14.93 32.85 14.06
C PHE A 16 -15.63 33.96 13.25
N LYS A 17 -16.16 35.00 13.91
CA LYS A 17 -16.78 36.14 13.24
C LYS A 17 -15.82 36.85 12.29
N GLU A 18 -14.56 36.99 12.69
CA GLU A 18 -13.52 37.56 11.84
C GLU A 18 -13.29 36.68 10.59
N CYS A 19 -13.22 35.36 10.75
CA CYS A 19 -13.07 34.44 9.61
C CYS A 19 -14.24 34.53 8.63
N THR A 20 -15.49 34.56 9.11
CA THR A 20 -16.67 34.68 8.23
C THR A 20 -16.70 36.00 7.47
N GLN A 21 -16.23 37.09 8.08
CA GLN A 21 -16.13 38.40 7.42
C GLN A 21 -15.03 38.44 6.34
N LEU A 22 -13.92 37.71 6.55
CA LEU A 22 -12.79 37.70 5.62
C LEU A 22 -13.14 37.07 4.26
N PHE A 23 -14.07 36.12 4.20
CA PHE A 23 -14.57 35.57 2.91
C PHE A 23 -15.15 36.67 2.00
N GLY A 24 -15.79 37.70 2.57
CA GLY A 24 -16.33 38.83 1.82
C GLY A 24 -15.28 39.78 1.22
N LEU A 25 -13.99 39.59 1.52
CA LEU A 25 -12.89 40.36 0.91
C LEU A 25 -12.43 39.77 -0.44
N ILE A 26 -12.85 38.55 -0.77
CA ILE A 26 -12.54 37.85 -2.02
C ILE A 26 -13.60 38.26 -3.05
N ASP A 27 -13.21 39.03 -4.07
CA ASP A 27 -14.14 39.39 -5.14
C ASP A 27 -14.29 38.21 -6.11
N SER A 28 -15.48 37.63 -6.15
CA SER A 28 -15.85 36.52 -7.02
C SER A 28 -16.44 36.98 -8.35
N SER A 29 -16.17 38.22 -8.77
CA SER A 29 -16.61 38.77 -10.07
C SER A 29 -15.55 38.54 -11.15
N PRO A 30 -15.94 38.19 -12.39
CA PRO A 30 -14.98 38.01 -13.47
C PRO A 30 -14.26 39.34 -13.77
N PRO A 31 -12.94 39.34 -14.06
CA PRO A 31 -12.23 40.56 -14.44
C PRO A 31 -12.80 41.15 -15.72
N ASP A 32 -12.94 42.48 -15.77
CA ASP A 32 -13.46 43.19 -16.95
C ASP A 32 -12.69 42.79 -18.21
N GLN A 33 -13.42 42.33 -19.23
CA GLN A 33 -12.91 41.80 -20.49
C GLN A 33 -11.95 42.76 -21.18
N THR A 34 -10.64 42.60 -20.97
CA THR A 34 -9.62 43.02 -21.94
C THR A 34 -8.34 42.21 -21.74
N ASP A 35 -8.02 41.41 -22.75
CA ASP A 35 -6.72 40.80 -23.07
C ASP A 35 -6.04 39.92 -22.01
N PHE A 36 -6.35 38.61 -21.97
CA PHE A 36 -5.44 37.47 -21.77
C PHE A 36 -6.22 36.15 -22.00
N ASP A 37 -5.56 35.03 -22.31
CA ASP A 37 -6.19 33.69 -22.43
C ASP A 37 -6.76 33.30 -21.04
N LEU A 38 -8.05 33.57 -20.84
CA LEU A 38 -8.72 33.47 -19.55
C LEU A 38 -9.59 32.19 -19.44
N MET A 39 -9.66 31.63 -18.23
CA MET A 39 -10.56 30.58 -17.73
C MET A 39 -11.98 30.83 -18.24
N SER A 40 -12.64 29.77 -18.71
CA SER A 40 -13.99 29.95 -19.25
C SER A 40 -14.90 30.52 -18.17
N LYS A 41 -15.84 31.37 -18.54
CA LYS A 41 -16.82 31.92 -17.58
C LYS A 41 -17.49 30.83 -16.74
N ALA A 42 -17.71 29.65 -17.33
CA ALA A 42 -18.26 28.47 -16.66
C ALA A 42 -17.34 27.92 -15.56
N ASP A 43 -16.04 27.80 -15.82
CA ASP A 43 -15.06 27.35 -14.82
C ASP A 43 -14.93 28.35 -13.67
N PHE A 44 -14.99 29.65 -13.97
CA PHE A 44 -15.00 30.71 -12.97
C PHE A 44 -16.24 30.66 -12.07
N ASP A 45 -17.42 30.54 -12.68
CA ASP A 45 -18.68 30.40 -11.96
C ASP A 45 -18.68 29.13 -11.08
N LEU A 46 -18.04 28.05 -11.53
CA LEU A 46 -17.92 26.80 -10.79
C LEU A 46 -17.01 26.91 -9.56
N VAL A 47 -15.80 27.45 -9.70
CA VAL A 47 -14.87 27.62 -8.56
C VAL A 47 -15.41 28.63 -7.54
N SER A 48 -16.10 29.67 -8.02
CA SER A 48 -16.85 30.60 -7.18
C SER A 48 -17.96 29.91 -6.37
N THR A 49 -18.69 28.97 -7.00
CA THR A 49 -19.72 28.16 -6.32
C THR A 49 -19.10 27.28 -5.23
N ILE A 50 -17.93 26.68 -5.47
CA ILE A 50 -17.22 25.87 -4.47
C ILE A 50 -16.85 26.72 -3.25
N LEU A 51 -16.31 27.93 -3.47
CA LEU A 51 -15.95 28.84 -2.39
C LEU A 51 -17.18 29.23 -1.55
N GLU A 52 -18.31 29.50 -2.20
CA GLU A 52 -19.57 29.84 -1.53
C GLU A 52 -20.09 28.68 -0.67
N ILE A 53 -20.04 27.44 -1.17
CA ILE A 53 -20.38 26.23 -0.39
C ILE A 53 -19.51 26.13 0.87
N GLU A 54 -18.20 26.36 0.75
CA GLU A 54 -17.30 26.31 1.91
C GLU A 54 -17.56 27.45 2.91
N GLN A 55 -17.94 28.64 2.45
CA GLN A 55 -18.34 29.73 3.33
C GLN A 55 -19.61 29.38 4.12
N VAL A 56 -20.63 28.85 3.45
CA VAL A 56 -21.89 28.41 4.06
C VAL A 56 -21.64 27.31 5.09
N ARG A 57 -20.77 26.36 4.76
CA ARG A 57 -20.39 25.24 5.63
C ARG A 57 -19.71 25.71 6.91
N LEU A 58 -18.81 26.69 6.82
CA LEU A 58 -18.21 27.31 8.00
C LEU A 58 -19.26 28.03 8.86
N CYS A 59 -20.19 28.76 8.24
CA CYS A 59 -21.23 29.52 8.93
C CYS A 59 -22.17 28.61 9.73
N ILE A 60 -22.72 27.58 9.09
CA ILE A 60 -23.65 26.63 9.72
C ILE A 60 -22.91 25.83 10.81
N TRP A 61 -21.66 25.42 10.58
CA TRP A 61 -20.84 24.76 11.60
C TRP A 61 -20.69 25.65 12.84
N GLY A 62 -20.33 26.92 12.67
CA GLY A 62 -20.15 27.88 13.77
C GLY A 62 -21.44 28.15 14.54
N GLN A 63 -22.59 28.18 13.85
CA GLN A 63 -23.90 28.26 14.49
C GLN A 63 -24.22 26.99 15.30
N ALA A 64 -23.95 25.80 14.74
CA ALA A 64 -24.23 24.52 15.39
C ALA A 64 -23.43 24.31 16.68
N VAL A 65 -22.21 24.87 16.77
CA VAL A 65 -21.38 24.82 17.98
C VAL A 65 -21.63 25.98 18.97
N GLY A 66 -22.52 26.92 18.62
CA GLY A 66 -22.91 28.05 19.47
C GLY A 66 -21.98 29.27 19.40
N LEU A 67 -21.09 29.36 18.41
CA LEU A 67 -20.16 30.49 18.19
C LEU A 67 -20.79 31.68 17.44
N ALA A 68 -22.02 31.54 16.93
CA ALA A 68 -22.74 32.60 16.20
C ALA A 68 -23.86 33.27 17.03
N THR A 69 -23.85 33.13 18.36
CA THR A 69 -24.95 33.51 19.26
C THR A 69 -25.01 35.01 19.58
N ASP A 70 -25.26 35.83 18.56
CA ASP A 70 -25.56 37.26 18.75
C ASP A 70 -27.07 37.50 18.73
N GLY A 71 -27.73 37.46 19.90
CA GLY A 71 -28.97 38.21 20.22
C GLY A 71 -30.23 38.09 19.34
N GLN A 72 -30.21 37.38 18.21
CA GLN A 72 -31.31 37.25 17.24
C GLN A 72 -31.87 35.82 17.18
N GLY A 73 -31.58 34.99 18.19
CA GLY A 73 -32.13 33.65 18.40
C GLY A 73 -33.64 33.58 18.66
N ALA A 74 -34.43 34.55 18.17
CA ALA A 74 -35.88 34.59 18.34
C ALA A 74 -36.67 34.09 17.11
N LEU A 75 -36.02 33.69 16.01
CA LEU A 75 -36.73 33.39 14.75
C LEU A 75 -36.53 31.98 14.17
N ASP A 76 -35.62 31.14 14.68
CA ASP A 76 -35.43 29.78 14.16
C ASP A 76 -35.30 28.78 15.33
N THR A 77 -36.38 28.05 15.63
CA THR A 77 -36.47 27.11 16.77
C THR A 77 -35.66 25.82 16.59
N THR A 78 -34.96 25.68 15.47
CA THR A 78 -34.27 24.46 15.01
C THR A 78 -32.80 24.39 15.44
N PHE A 79 -32.24 25.47 15.98
CA PHE A 79 -30.80 25.56 16.31
C PHE A 79 -30.53 25.63 17.81
N ILE A 80 -29.42 25.02 18.22
CA ILE A 80 -28.95 24.99 19.61
C ILE A 80 -28.42 26.38 19.99
N THR A 81 -29.02 27.01 21.01
CA THR A 81 -28.61 28.33 21.51
C THR A 81 -27.51 28.27 22.56
N GLU A 82 -27.18 27.07 23.04
CA GLU A 82 -26.13 26.83 24.03
C GLU A 82 -24.81 26.46 23.35
N VAL A 83 -23.69 26.93 23.91
CA VAL A 83 -22.35 26.57 23.44
C VAL A 83 -22.11 25.09 23.67
N ASP A 84 -21.64 24.37 22.64
CA ASP A 84 -21.36 22.93 22.73
C ASP A 84 -20.39 22.64 23.89
N ASP A 85 -20.76 21.72 24.77
CA ASP A 85 -19.99 21.37 25.97
C ASP A 85 -18.55 20.95 25.65
N ARG A 86 -18.28 20.42 24.46
CA ARG A 86 -16.94 19.99 24.02
C ARG A 86 -16.00 21.17 23.79
N LEU A 87 -16.53 22.36 23.52
CA LEU A 87 -15.72 23.60 23.46
C LEU A 87 -15.17 24.00 24.83
N LYS A 88 -15.63 23.39 25.93
CA LYS A 88 -15.04 23.54 27.26
C LYS A 88 -13.76 22.72 27.43
N ASP A 89 -13.50 21.69 26.60
CA ASP A 89 -12.21 20.98 26.59
C ASP A 89 -11.13 21.88 25.97
N ARG A 90 -10.12 22.21 26.76
CA ARG A 90 -9.00 23.07 26.36
C ARG A 90 -8.26 22.59 25.11
N ARG A 91 -8.18 21.28 24.87
CA ARG A 91 -7.49 20.71 23.71
C ARG A 91 -8.28 20.93 22.42
N ILE A 92 -9.61 20.75 22.49
CA ILE A 92 -10.53 20.96 21.36
C ILE A 92 -10.61 22.45 21.05
N SER A 93 -10.78 23.29 22.08
CA SER A 93 -10.78 24.75 21.95
C SER A 93 -9.48 25.29 21.36
N ALA A 94 -8.32 24.75 21.75
CA ALA A 94 -7.04 25.14 21.18
C ALA A 94 -6.92 24.73 19.71
N ALA A 95 -7.28 23.49 19.36
CA ALA A 95 -7.25 23.02 17.97
C ALA A 95 -8.18 23.82 17.05
N ILE A 96 -9.39 24.15 17.51
CA ILE A 96 -10.32 25.02 16.76
C ILE A 96 -9.74 26.43 16.61
N SER A 97 -9.15 26.98 17.67
CA SER A 97 -8.47 28.29 17.61
C SER A 97 -7.35 28.30 16.58
N ASP A 98 -6.52 27.25 16.55
CA ASP A 98 -5.42 27.12 15.60
C ASP A 98 -5.93 27.06 14.15
N ILE A 99 -6.99 26.27 13.90
CA ILE A 99 -7.58 26.14 12.56
C ILE A 99 -8.21 27.46 12.09
N LEU A 100 -9.01 28.13 12.94
CA LEU A 100 -9.58 29.44 12.62
C LEU A 100 -8.49 30.51 12.42
N THR A 101 -7.40 30.43 13.18
CA THR A 101 -6.24 31.33 12.97
C THR A 101 -5.59 31.05 11.62
N CYS A 102 -5.46 29.78 11.19
CA CYS A 102 -4.97 29.44 9.86
C CYS A 102 -5.89 29.96 8.75
N ILE A 103 -7.22 29.86 8.90
CA ILE A 103 -8.19 30.44 7.93
C ILE A 103 -8.00 31.96 7.85
N LYS A 104 -7.93 32.62 9.01
CA LYS A 104 -7.67 34.06 9.09
C LYS A 104 -6.35 34.46 8.43
N ASP A 105 -5.25 33.77 8.74
CA ASP A 105 -3.93 34.09 8.18
C ASP A 105 -3.87 33.84 6.66
N THR A 106 -4.61 32.84 6.18
CA THR A 106 -4.74 32.54 4.74
C THR A 106 -5.38 33.70 3.98
N ILE A 107 -6.40 34.35 4.54
CA ILE A 107 -7.16 35.43 3.87
C ILE A 107 -6.62 36.83 4.23
N LYS A 108 -6.10 37.05 5.44
CA LYS A 108 -5.72 38.38 5.95
C LYS A 108 -4.29 38.81 5.61
N ASP A 109 -3.33 37.88 5.48
CA ASP A 109 -1.94 38.24 5.18
C ASP A 109 -1.75 38.57 3.69
N SER A 110 -1.88 39.86 3.36
CA SER A 110 -1.72 40.38 1.99
C SER A 110 -0.36 40.06 1.36
N ARG A 111 0.68 39.71 2.14
CA ARG A 111 2.00 39.29 1.62
C ARG A 111 2.02 37.81 1.24
N SER A 112 1.37 36.94 1.99
CA SER A 112 1.20 35.52 1.65
C SER A 112 0.28 35.34 0.45
N LEU A 113 -0.82 36.10 0.36
CA LEU A 113 -1.71 36.12 -0.80
C LEU A 113 -1.01 36.62 -2.08
N LYS A 114 -0.23 37.71 -1.99
CA LYS A 114 0.56 38.24 -3.12
C LYS A 114 1.74 37.35 -3.53
N ARG A 115 2.36 36.64 -2.59
CA ARG A 115 3.56 35.82 -2.86
C ARG A 115 3.22 34.39 -3.29
N ARG A 116 2.16 33.80 -2.72
CA ARG A 116 1.73 32.42 -2.98
C ARG A 116 0.67 32.32 -4.09
N TYR A 117 -0.22 33.30 -4.21
CA TYR A 117 -1.32 33.30 -5.20
C TYR A 117 -1.37 34.55 -6.11
N ARG A 118 -0.40 35.48 -6.00
CA ARG A 118 -0.23 36.68 -6.88
C ARG A 118 -1.45 37.61 -7.06
N LEU A 119 -2.35 37.69 -6.07
CA LEU A 119 -3.53 38.57 -6.10
C LEU A 119 -3.16 40.07 -6.08
N LEU A 120 -3.78 40.89 -6.95
CA LEU A 120 -3.58 42.34 -6.99
C LEU A 120 -4.49 43.04 -5.98
N GLY A 121 -3.93 44.00 -5.25
CA GLY A 121 -4.71 44.82 -4.33
C GLY A 121 -5.20 46.08 -5.02
N THR A 122 -6.51 46.34 -5.01
CA THR A 122 -7.09 47.60 -5.52
C THR A 122 -7.33 48.60 -4.39
N ASP A 123 -6.78 49.81 -4.50
CA ASP A 123 -7.09 50.92 -3.60
C ASP A 123 -8.48 51.49 -3.97
N THR A 124 -9.36 51.62 -2.99
CA THR A 124 -10.78 51.97 -3.13
C THR A 124 -11.07 53.43 -3.51
N THR A 125 -10.18 54.10 -4.24
CA THR A 125 -10.37 55.47 -4.72
C THR A 125 -10.60 55.47 -6.24
N GLY A 126 -11.79 55.09 -6.71
CA GLY A 126 -12.14 55.32 -8.12
C GLY A 126 -13.30 54.54 -8.73
N PHE A 127 -13.86 53.53 -8.07
CA PHE A 127 -15.02 52.80 -8.61
C PHE A 127 -16.33 53.29 -7.99
N PRO A 128 -17.42 53.42 -8.77
CA PRO A 128 -18.73 53.76 -8.24
C PRO A 128 -19.17 52.69 -7.23
N GLU A 129 -19.99 53.08 -6.25
CA GLU A 129 -20.53 52.27 -5.13
C GLU A 129 -21.41 51.06 -5.55
N SER A 130 -21.10 50.36 -6.64
CA SER A 130 -21.94 49.29 -7.20
C SER A 130 -21.14 48.06 -7.64
N SER A 131 -20.69 47.25 -6.68
CA SER A 131 -20.57 45.79 -6.82
C SER A 131 -20.28 45.17 -5.46
N ASN A 132 -21.30 45.10 -4.60
CA ASN A 132 -21.33 44.00 -3.62
C ASN A 132 -21.62 42.76 -4.45
N SER A 133 -20.74 41.75 -4.43
CA SER A 133 -21.05 40.44 -4.99
C SER A 133 -22.32 39.96 -4.32
N THR A 134 -23.44 39.98 -5.04
CA THR A 134 -24.69 39.43 -4.53
C THR A 134 -24.48 37.92 -4.39
N PRO A 135 -24.65 37.35 -3.18
CA PRO A 135 -24.59 35.90 -2.99
C PRO A 135 -25.59 35.21 -3.93
N ARG A 136 -25.30 33.98 -4.36
CA ARG A 136 -26.23 33.22 -5.19
C ARG A 136 -27.53 33.01 -4.43
N THR A 137 -28.64 33.02 -5.15
CA THR A 137 -29.98 33.01 -4.54
C THR A 137 -30.24 31.79 -3.66
N THR A 138 -29.61 30.65 -3.97
CA THR A 138 -29.72 29.40 -3.19
C THR A 138 -29.22 29.56 -1.74
N PHE A 139 -28.03 30.14 -1.52
CA PHE A 139 -27.44 30.26 -0.17
C PHE A 139 -27.60 31.65 0.46
N LYS A 140 -28.20 32.59 -0.26
CA LYS A 140 -28.39 33.98 0.16
C LYS A 140 -29.02 34.11 1.54
N ARG A 141 -30.08 33.35 1.84
CA ARG A 141 -30.75 33.39 3.14
C ARG A 141 -29.78 33.04 4.28
N THR A 142 -28.93 32.04 4.06
CA THR A 142 -27.97 31.58 5.06
C THR A 142 -26.85 32.60 5.21
N LEU A 143 -26.23 33.04 4.11
CA LEU A 143 -25.14 34.03 4.15
C LEU A 143 -25.57 35.40 4.71
N ASP A 144 -26.79 35.86 4.40
CA ASP A 144 -27.35 37.11 4.94
C ASP A 144 -27.49 37.08 6.47
N ARG A 145 -27.69 35.90 7.09
CA ARG A 145 -27.74 35.74 8.56
C ARG A 145 -26.38 35.97 9.21
N PHE A 146 -25.28 35.77 8.49
CA PHE A 146 -23.91 35.87 9.03
C PHE A 146 -23.17 37.13 8.54
N ASN A 147 -23.88 38.05 7.88
CA ASN A 147 -23.37 39.38 7.53
C ASN A 147 -23.35 40.30 8.76
N PHE A 148 -22.41 40.07 9.69
CA PHE A 148 -22.23 40.91 10.88
C PHE A 148 -21.58 42.26 10.54
N PRO A 149 -22.06 43.40 11.08
CA PRO A 149 -21.35 44.66 10.97
C PRO A 149 -19.98 44.56 11.69
N PRO A 150 -18.89 45.09 11.11
CA PRO A 150 -17.56 44.95 11.69
C PRO A 150 -17.45 45.68 13.04
N GLU A 151 -17.18 44.95 14.13
CA GLU A 151 -17.01 45.52 15.49
C GLU A 151 -15.76 46.43 15.60
N THR A 152 -14.80 46.26 14.69
CA THR A 152 -13.65 47.14 14.50
C THR A 152 -13.54 47.50 13.02
N PRO A 153 -13.35 48.78 12.64
CA PRO A 153 -13.10 49.12 11.25
C PRO A 153 -11.82 48.39 10.83
N LEU A 154 -11.97 47.37 9.99
CA LEU A 154 -10.86 46.74 9.27
C LEU A 154 -10.17 47.87 8.52
N ASN A 155 -9.05 48.35 9.06
CA ASN A 155 -8.27 49.47 8.52
C ASN A 155 -8.12 49.28 7.01
N ALA A 156 -8.74 50.19 6.24
CA ALA A 156 -8.60 50.35 4.79
C ALA A 156 -8.33 49.03 4.02
N SER A 157 -9.28 48.10 4.03
CA SER A 157 -9.07 46.77 3.45
C SER A 157 -9.36 46.77 1.94
N THR A 158 -8.27 46.78 1.19
CA THR A 158 -8.14 46.40 -0.22
C THR A 158 -9.06 45.21 -0.57
N LYS A 159 -10.00 45.36 -1.51
CA LYS A 159 -10.68 44.20 -2.12
C LYS A 159 -9.66 43.42 -2.95
N PHE A 160 -9.61 42.10 -2.77
CA PHE A 160 -8.72 41.24 -3.55
C PHE A 160 -9.45 40.76 -4.80
N VAL A 161 -9.02 41.25 -5.95
CA VAL A 161 -9.50 40.79 -7.26
C VAL A 161 -8.57 39.69 -7.75
N ILE A 162 -9.14 38.60 -8.26
CA ILE A 162 -8.39 37.46 -8.80
C ILE A 162 -7.63 37.92 -10.04
N ALA A 163 -6.30 37.89 -9.98
CA ALA A 163 -5.41 38.38 -11.06
C ALA A 163 -4.77 37.24 -11.89
N ASP A 164 -4.80 36.00 -11.38
CA ASP A 164 -4.24 34.80 -12.03
C ASP A 164 -5.19 33.62 -11.78
N GLU A 165 -5.77 33.10 -12.87
CA GLU A 165 -6.86 32.13 -12.81
C GLU A 165 -6.39 30.71 -12.48
N ASN A 166 -5.11 30.41 -12.67
CA ASN A 166 -4.55 29.12 -12.27
C ASN A 166 -4.35 29.02 -10.75
N LEU A 167 -4.48 30.15 -10.03
CA LEU A 167 -4.16 30.26 -8.61
C LEU A 167 -5.40 30.42 -7.70
N PHE A 168 -6.59 30.61 -8.26
CA PHE A 168 -7.84 30.61 -7.51
C PHE A 168 -8.25 29.21 -7.01
N PRO A 169 -8.17 28.12 -7.81
CA PRO A 169 -8.50 26.79 -7.33
C PRO A 169 -7.63 26.31 -6.13
N PRO A 170 -6.30 26.55 -6.09
CA PRO A 170 -5.48 26.25 -4.91
C PRO A 170 -5.93 26.95 -3.62
N LEU A 171 -6.37 28.22 -3.68
CA LEU A 171 -6.87 28.94 -2.50
C LEU A 171 -8.15 28.30 -1.96
N VAL A 172 -9.08 27.97 -2.85
CA VAL A 172 -10.35 27.32 -2.50
C VAL A 172 -10.09 25.95 -1.86
N GLU A 173 -9.14 25.19 -2.40
CA GLU A 173 -8.73 23.89 -1.86
C GLU A 173 -8.12 23.99 -0.45
N ASP A 174 -7.28 24.99 -0.20
CA ASP A 174 -6.70 25.22 1.13
C ASP A 174 -7.78 25.55 2.17
N LEU A 175 -8.74 26.42 1.82
CA LEU A 175 -9.88 26.77 2.69
C LEU A 175 -10.77 25.54 2.97
N ARG A 176 -11.03 24.71 1.96
CA ARG A 176 -11.78 23.45 2.10
C ARG A 176 -11.12 22.50 3.09
N ARG A 177 -9.81 22.31 3.01
CA ARG A 177 -9.06 21.44 3.93
C ARG A 177 -9.11 21.93 5.37
N LEU A 178 -9.08 23.25 5.57
CA LEU A 178 -9.23 23.85 6.89
C LEU A 178 -10.64 23.62 7.46
N ASN A 179 -11.69 23.82 6.66
CA ASN A 179 -13.07 23.51 7.05
C ASN A 179 -13.27 22.01 7.37
N ALA A 180 -12.69 21.12 6.57
CA ALA A 180 -12.71 19.68 6.84
C ALA A 180 -12.02 19.33 8.17
N SER A 181 -10.99 20.07 8.56
CA SER A 181 -10.30 19.86 9.84
C SER A 181 -11.18 20.23 11.04
N LEU A 182 -11.97 21.32 10.95
CA LEU A 182 -12.99 21.66 11.98
C LEU A 182 -14.03 20.55 12.13
N THR A 183 -14.40 19.95 11.01
CA THR A 183 -15.39 18.89 10.91
C THR A 183 -14.90 17.58 11.54
N CYS A 184 -13.64 17.20 11.33
CA CYS A 184 -13.06 16.01 11.95
C CYS A 184 -13.02 16.06 13.48
N LEU A 185 -13.00 17.26 14.06
CA LEU A 185 -13.03 17.43 15.52
C LEU A 185 -14.43 17.17 16.10
N LEU A 186 -15.50 17.41 15.34
CA LEU A 186 -16.91 17.30 15.76
C LEU A 186 -17.78 16.63 14.64
N PRO A 187 -17.67 15.31 14.42
CA PRO A 187 -18.28 14.63 13.26
C PRO A 187 -19.82 14.61 13.24
N ASP A 188 -20.45 14.61 14.40
CA ASP A 188 -21.90 14.72 14.58
C ASP A 188 -22.44 16.10 14.16
N ILE A 189 -21.64 17.15 14.33
CA ILE A 189 -21.96 18.50 13.85
C ILE A 189 -21.85 18.58 12.33
N ASP A 190 -20.96 17.80 11.70
CA ASP A 190 -20.88 17.71 10.23
C ASP A 190 -22.18 17.22 9.62
N SER A 191 -22.73 16.12 10.16
CA SER A 191 -23.97 15.53 9.65
C SER A 191 -25.12 16.52 9.71
N PHE A 192 -25.22 17.29 10.80
CA PHE A 192 -26.21 18.35 10.93
C PHE A 192 -25.96 19.49 9.93
N THR A 193 -24.70 19.92 9.80
CA THR A 193 -24.30 21.01 8.89
C THR A 193 -24.65 20.68 7.45
N ARG A 194 -24.31 19.46 7.00
CA ARG A 194 -24.61 18.97 5.66
C ARG A 194 -26.10 18.88 5.40
N GLN A 195 -26.87 18.39 6.38
CA GLN A 195 -28.32 18.33 6.25
C GLN A 195 -28.96 19.71 6.08
N GLN A 196 -28.46 20.75 6.76
CA GLN A 196 -28.97 22.12 6.58
C GLN A 196 -28.63 22.66 5.18
N ILE A 197 -27.43 22.38 4.66
CA ILE A 197 -27.04 22.76 3.28
C ILE A 197 -27.92 22.04 2.26
N THR A 198 -28.19 20.74 2.45
CA THR A 198 -29.12 19.97 1.62
C THR A 198 -30.51 20.63 1.60
N ASN A 199 -31.02 21.07 2.75
CA ASN A 199 -32.31 21.77 2.82
C ASN A 199 -32.29 23.11 2.05
N ASP A 200 -31.22 23.91 2.19
CA ASP A 200 -31.06 25.15 1.44
C ASP A 200 -31.03 24.91 -0.08
N ILE A 201 -30.39 23.81 -0.52
CA ILE A 201 -30.36 23.39 -1.93
C ILE A 201 -31.75 22.95 -2.39
N SER A 202 -32.46 22.16 -1.59
CA SER A 202 -33.84 21.72 -1.88
C SER A 202 -34.82 22.91 -1.98
N ASP A 203 -34.59 23.98 -1.22
CA ASP A 203 -35.38 25.23 -1.30
C ASP A 203 -34.96 26.13 -2.49
N GLY A 204 -33.91 25.77 -3.23
CA GLY A 204 -33.37 26.53 -4.35
C GLY A 204 -34.40 26.74 -5.48
N LEU A 205 -34.40 27.95 -6.05
CA LEU A 205 -35.35 28.36 -7.11
C LEU A 205 -34.68 28.58 -8.48
N ASN A 206 -33.36 28.76 -8.53
CA ASN A 206 -32.63 29.07 -9.76
C ASN A 206 -31.99 27.80 -10.34
N ALA A 207 -32.52 27.31 -11.46
CA ALA A 207 -32.04 26.08 -12.11
C ALA A 207 -30.58 26.17 -12.58
N GLU A 208 -30.08 27.35 -12.95
CA GLU A 208 -28.69 27.50 -13.38
C GLU A 208 -27.72 27.45 -12.20
N GLU A 209 -28.12 28.03 -11.06
CA GLU A 209 -27.36 27.93 -9.81
C GLU A 209 -27.36 26.50 -9.28
N LEU A 210 -28.49 25.80 -9.34
CA LEU A 210 -28.61 24.40 -8.91
C LEU A 210 -27.72 23.46 -9.76
N ARG A 211 -27.60 23.70 -11.07
CA ARG A 211 -26.67 22.96 -11.94
C ARG A 211 -25.21 23.19 -11.59
N LEU A 212 -24.84 24.43 -11.27
CA LEU A 212 -23.49 24.75 -10.83
C LEU A 212 -23.19 24.13 -9.45
N ILE A 213 -24.19 24.04 -8.57
CA ILE A 213 -24.09 23.32 -7.29
C ILE A 213 -23.96 21.81 -7.52
N GLU A 214 -24.70 21.21 -8.44
CA GLU A 214 -24.59 19.79 -8.81
C GLU A 214 -23.17 19.46 -9.33
N GLN A 215 -22.63 20.29 -10.22
CA GLN A 215 -21.26 20.16 -10.72
C GLN A 215 -20.21 20.36 -9.62
N ALA A 216 -20.38 21.38 -8.77
CA ALA A 216 -19.50 21.61 -7.64
C ALA A 216 -19.55 20.42 -6.65
N ALA A 217 -20.74 19.90 -6.35
CA ALA A 217 -20.95 18.76 -5.48
C ALA A 217 -20.30 17.48 -6.02
N PHE A 218 -20.35 17.26 -7.34
CA PHE A 218 -19.63 16.16 -8.00
C PHE A 218 -18.12 16.28 -7.82
N ILE A 219 -17.55 17.47 -8.12
CA ILE A 219 -16.10 17.74 -7.95
C ILE A 219 -15.67 17.55 -6.49
N LEU A 220 -16.52 17.95 -5.55
CA LEU A 220 -16.26 17.88 -4.12
C LEU A 220 -16.62 16.55 -3.48
N PHE A 221 -17.24 15.63 -4.23
CA PHE A 221 -17.80 14.35 -3.74
C PHE A 221 -18.87 14.51 -2.63
N TYR A 222 -19.64 15.61 -2.64
CA TYR A 222 -20.79 15.82 -1.75
C TYR A 222 -22.07 15.22 -2.35
N ILE A 223 -22.20 13.89 -2.24
CA ILE A 223 -23.31 13.13 -2.82
C ILE A 223 -24.68 13.65 -2.35
N ASP A 224 -24.81 13.99 -1.07
CA ASP A 224 -26.02 14.57 -0.47
C ASP A 224 -26.40 15.96 -1.02
N PHE A 225 -25.43 16.76 -1.46
CA PHE A 225 -25.70 18.06 -2.09
C PHE A 225 -26.08 17.88 -3.56
N GLY A 226 -25.40 16.96 -4.24
CA GLY A 226 -25.70 16.57 -5.62
C GLY A 226 -27.11 15.99 -5.73
N ASP A 227 -27.44 14.98 -4.91
CA ASP A 227 -28.75 14.34 -4.88
C ASP A 227 -29.88 15.37 -4.66
N ALA A 228 -29.71 16.30 -3.71
CA ALA A 228 -30.70 17.35 -3.45
C ALA A 228 -30.82 18.36 -4.59
N ALA A 229 -29.71 18.73 -5.25
CA ALA A 229 -29.74 19.61 -6.41
C ALA A 229 -30.43 18.92 -7.60
N THR A 230 -30.12 17.65 -7.85
CA THR A 230 -30.73 16.84 -8.91
C THR A 230 -32.22 16.66 -8.67
N GLU A 231 -32.64 16.26 -7.47
CA GLU A 231 -34.05 16.10 -7.10
C GLU A 231 -34.81 17.42 -7.30
N ARG A 232 -34.25 18.54 -6.83
CA ARG A 232 -34.90 19.85 -7.00
C ARG A 232 -34.95 20.31 -8.45
N LEU A 233 -33.91 20.02 -9.25
CA LEU A 233 -33.90 20.28 -10.69
C LEU A 233 -34.96 19.45 -11.42
N GLU A 234 -35.15 18.20 -11.04
CA GLU A 234 -36.23 17.34 -11.54
C GLU A 234 -37.60 17.93 -11.21
N GLU A 235 -37.84 18.34 -9.97
CA GLU A 235 -39.09 19.01 -9.56
C GLU A 235 -39.35 20.30 -10.37
N ILE A 236 -38.35 21.18 -10.51
CA ILE A 236 -38.49 22.42 -11.30
C ILE A 236 -38.76 22.11 -12.77
N ASN A 237 -38.15 21.04 -13.32
CA ASN A 237 -38.37 20.61 -14.69
C ASN A 237 -39.75 19.97 -14.88
N GLU A 238 -40.26 19.21 -13.90
CA GLU A 238 -41.62 18.68 -13.89
C GLU A 238 -42.67 19.81 -13.78
N GLU A 239 -42.45 20.79 -12.91
CA GLU A 239 -43.29 21.99 -12.81
C GLU A 239 -43.30 22.80 -14.12
N LYS A 240 -42.14 22.95 -14.77
CA LYS A 240 -42.03 23.57 -16.10
C LYS A 240 -42.65 22.71 -17.20
N ALA A 241 -42.49 21.39 -17.17
CA ALA A 241 -43.08 20.48 -18.13
C ALA A 241 -44.61 20.45 -18.02
N GLN A 242 -45.15 20.57 -16.81
CA GLN A 242 -46.58 20.73 -16.56
C GLN A 242 -47.10 22.08 -17.10
N ALA A 243 -46.34 23.17 -16.93
CA ALA A 243 -46.65 24.48 -17.51
C ALA A 243 -46.52 24.54 -19.05
N VAL A 244 -45.63 23.72 -19.63
CA VAL A 244 -45.43 23.59 -21.10
C VAL A 244 -46.44 22.61 -21.72
N ALA A 245 -46.88 21.59 -21.00
CA ALA A 245 -47.98 20.70 -21.39
C ALA A 245 -49.32 21.45 -21.51
N ASP A 246 -49.51 22.52 -20.73
CA ASP A 246 -50.62 23.46 -20.86
C ASP A 246 -50.45 24.46 -22.03
N ALA A 247 -49.27 24.56 -22.64
CA ALA A 247 -48.93 25.58 -23.65
C ALA A 247 -48.61 25.08 -25.06
N SER A 248 -48.37 23.78 -25.30
CA SER A 248 -48.06 23.33 -26.67
C SER A 248 -48.27 21.84 -26.90
N SER A 249 -49.43 21.52 -27.49
CA SER A 249 -49.63 20.35 -28.33
C SER A 249 -48.96 20.54 -29.70
N ALA A 250 -48.30 19.48 -30.20
CA ALA A 250 -47.58 19.33 -31.49
C ALA A 250 -46.10 19.79 -31.45
N SER A 251 -45.10 19.02 -31.88
CA SER A 251 -45.07 18.06 -33.00
C SER A 251 -43.99 16.98 -32.83
N ALA A 252 -44.07 15.93 -33.67
CA ALA A 252 -43.33 14.69 -33.58
C ALA A 252 -41.94 14.68 -34.25
N ALA A 253 -41.08 13.85 -33.66
CA ALA A 253 -40.00 13.03 -34.23
C ALA A 253 -39.14 13.62 -35.36
N SER A 254 -37.89 13.95 -35.02
CA SER A 254 -36.77 13.88 -35.98
C SER A 254 -35.67 12.99 -35.42
N THR A 255 -35.14 12.14 -36.30
CA THR A 255 -34.01 11.26 -36.05
C THR A 255 -32.76 12.12 -35.88
N GLN A 256 -32.43 12.52 -34.65
CA GLN A 256 -31.21 13.25 -34.34
C GLN A 256 -30.03 12.28 -34.24
N THR A 257 -29.00 12.55 -35.04
CA THR A 257 -27.62 12.21 -34.70
C THR A 257 -27.34 12.76 -33.31
N MET A 258 -26.95 11.90 -32.37
CA MET A 258 -26.70 12.30 -30.99
C MET A 258 -25.56 13.32 -30.94
N ASP A 259 -25.81 14.42 -30.25
CA ASP A 259 -24.81 15.42 -29.91
C ASP A 259 -23.76 14.83 -28.95
N MET A 260 -22.51 15.28 -29.03
CA MET A 260 -21.41 14.75 -28.20
C MET A 260 -21.67 14.99 -26.71
N ASP A 261 -22.26 16.13 -26.35
CA ASP A 261 -22.58 16.45 -24.97
C ASP A 261 -23.71 15.55 -24.42
N GLU A 262 -24.71 15.21 -25.25
CA GLU A 262 -25.77 14.26 -24.91
C GLU A 262 -25.25 12.82 -24.81
N LEU A 263 -24.24 12.45 -25.62
CA LEU A 263 -23.54 11.17 -25.50
C LEU A 263 -22.78 11.06 -24.18
N VAL A 264 -22.02 12.10 -23.81
CA VAL A 264 -21.26 12.16 -22.54
C VAL A 264 -22.22 12.03 -21.36
N ARG A 265 -23.28 12.84 -21.33
CA ARG A 265 -24.31 12.81 -20.27
C ARG A 265 -24.94 11.42 -20.09
N ARG A 266 -25.27 10.73 -21.18
CA ARG A 266 -25.84 9.37 -21.12
C ARG A 266 -24.85 8.31 -20.67
N VAL A 267 -23.57 8.47 -20.99
CA VAL A 267 -22.51 7.61 -20.48
C VAL A 267 -22.38 7.79 -18.98
N GLU A 268 -22.31 9.03 -18.50
CA GLU A 268 -22.21 9.36 -17.06
C GLU A 268 -23.40 8.80 -16.26
N GLU A 269 -24.64 9.00 -16.73
CA GLU A 269 -25.83 8.43 -16.08
C GLU A 269 -25.77 6.90 -15.96
N LEU A 270 -25.25 6.23 -16.99
CA LEU A 270 -25.11 4.78 -17.00
C LEU A 270 -23.99 4.32 -16.09
N GLU A 271 -22.87 5.03 -16.05
CA GLU A 271 -21.77 4.73 -15.14
C GLU A 271 -22.22 4.82 -13.68
N ILE A 272 -22.99 5.84 -13.32
CA ILE A 272 -23.59 5.96 -11.98
C ILE A 272 -24.48 4.75 -11.66
N LYS A 273 -25.39 4.40 -12.57
CA LYS A 273 -26.29 3.24 -12.39
C LYS A 273 -25.50 1.93 -12.23
N LEU A 274 -24.44 1.76 -13.02
CA LEU A 274 -23.60 0.57 -12.97
C LEU A 274 -22.73 0.51 -11.72
N HIS A 275 -22.22 1.64 -11.24
CA HIS A 275 -21.48 1.75 -9.98
C HIS A 275 -22.35 1.40 -8.78
N VAL A 276 -23.59 1.89 -8.75
CA VAL A 276 -24.54 1.51 -7.68
C VAL A 276 -24.85 0.01 -7.76
N GLN A 277 -25.10 -0.51 -8.96
CA GLN A 277 -25.47 -1.92 -9.16
C GLN A 277 -24.33 -2.88 -8.79
N ASN A 278 -23.09 -2.53 -9.12
CA ASN A 278 -21.91 -3.37 -8.89
C ASN A 278 -21.06 -2.86 -7.73
N LYS A 279 -21.61 -2.04 -6.82
CA LYS A 279 -20.88 -1.53 -5.67
C LYS A 279 -20.18 -2.66 -4.91
N GLY A 280 -18.89 -2.51 -4.67
CA GLY A 280 -18.04 -3.52 -4.05
C GLY A 280 -17.45 -4.56 -5.02
N MET A 281 -17.67 -4.43 -6.33
CA MET A 281 -17.07 -5.31 -7.33
C MET A 281 -15.57 -5.04 -7.42
N LEU A 282 -14.79 -6.13 -7.45
CA LEU A 282 -13.35 -6.04 -7.47
C LEU A 282 -12.83 -5.50 -8.81
N GLU A 283 -11.86 -4.60 -8.73
CA GLU A 283 -11.03 -4.16 -9.84
C GLU A 283 -9.55 -4.22 -9.43
N VAL A 284 -8.75 -4.75 -10.34
CA VAL A 284 -7.34 -5.02 -10.10
C VAL A 284 -6.57 -4.56 -11.33
N SER A 285 -5.42 -3.89 -11.16
CA SER A 285 -4.56 -3.48 -12.28
C SER A 285 -3.08 -3.48 -11.89
N ILE A 286 -2.19 -3.66 -12.86
CA ILE A 286 -0.75 -3.42 -12.68
C ILE A 286 -0.41 -2.15 -13.47
N LEU A 287 0.06 -1.14 -12.76
CA LEU A 287 0.45 0.14 -13.36
C LEU A 287 1.96 0.19 -13.52
N GLU A 288 2.40 0.67 -14.68
CA GLU A 288 3.80 1.02 -14.96
C GLU A 288 4.01 2.52 -14.69
N ILE A 289 4.89 2.85 -13.75
CA ILE A 289 5.30 4.22 -13.42
C ILE A 289 6.83 4.25 -13.38
N TYR A 290 7.47 4.99 -14.30
CA TYR A 290 8.93 5.10 -14.38
C TYR A 290 9.68 3.75 -14.37
N ASP A 291 9.27 2.81 -15.24
CA ASP A 291 9.83 1.46 -15.32
C ASP A 291 9.62 0.61 -14.03
N LYS A 292 8.73 1.05 -13.12
CA LYS A 292 8.25 0.30 -11.94
C LYS A 292 6.82 -0.18 -12.11
N TYR A 293 6.54 -1.39 -11.67
CA TYR A 293 5.28 -2.08 -11.80
C TYR A 293 4.68 -2.32 -10.43
N SER A 294 3.54 -1.70 -10.16
CA SER A 294 2.84 -1.83 -8.89
C SER A 294 1.39 -2.23 -9.07
N SER A 295 0.89 -3.03 -8.14
CA SER A 295 -0.50 -3.48 -8.15
C SER A 295 -1.43 -2.45 -7.53
N HIS A 296 -2.60 -2.28 -8.13
CA HIS A 296 -3.70 -1.51 -7.56
C HIS A 296 -4.92 -2.41 -7.43
N VAL A 297 -5.55 -2.38 -6.26
CA VAL A 297 -6.81 -3.07 -5.99
C VAL A 297 -7.82 -2.04 -5.51
N THR A 298 -8.95 -2.00 -6.18
CA THR A 298 -10.06 -1.11 -5.92
C THR A 298 -11.38 -1.88 -5.91
N TRP A 299 -12.40 -1.28 -5.31
CA TRP A 299 -13.75 -1.78 -5.34
C TRP A 299 -14.67 -0.72 -5.92
N ASP A 300 -15.50 -1.14 -6.87
CA ASP A 300 -16.41 -0.26 -7.60
C ASP A 300 -17.36 0.46 -6.63
N GLY A 301 -17.53 1.78 -6.76
CA GLY A 301 -18.47 2.56 -5.93
C GLY A 301 -18.20 2.59 -4.42
N VAL A 302 -16.99 2.27 -3.95
CA VAL A 302 -16.58 2.34 -2.53
C VAL A 302 -15.82 3.65 -2.26
N ARG A 303 -16.21 4.39 -1.22
CA ARG A 303 -15.61 5.70 -0.88
C ARG A 303 -14.17 5.55 -0.34
N GLY A 304 -13.36 6.61 -0.37
CA GLY A 304 -11.95 6.56 0.04
C GLY A 304 -11.72 6.21 1.53
N ASP A 305 -12.61 6.64 2.42
CA ASP A 305 -12.62 6.33 3.85
C ASP A 305 -13.06 4.88 4.14
N GLU A 306 -14.09 4.41 3.44
CA GLU A 306 -14.49 2.98 3.41
C GLU A 306 -13.34 2.13 2.85
N TRP A 307 -12.68 2.58 1.79
CA TRP A 307 -11.52 1.93 1.17
C TRP A 307 -10.36 1.78 2.14
N HIS A 308 -9.97 2.84 2.86
CA HIS A 308 -8.93 2.74 3.88
C HIS A 308 -9.31 1.75 4.99
N SER A 309 -10.58 1.67 5.37
CA SER A 309 -11.07 0.76 6.39
C SER A 309 -11.08 -0.71 5.91
N GLU A 310 -11.46 -0.98 4.67
CA GLU A 310 -11.46 -2.32 4.06
C GLU A 310 -10.05 -2.78 3.68
N ILE A 311 -9.22 -1.88 3.14
CA ILE A 311 -7.79 -2.11 2.99
C ILE A 311 -7.14 -2.33 4.34
N ALA A 312 -7.49 -1.60 5.40
CA ALA A 312 -6.95 -1.85 6.74
C ALA A 312 -7.35 -3.23 7.30
N LYS A 313 -8.52 -3.76 6.92
CA LYS A 313 -8.92 -5.14 7.25
C LYS A 313 -8.08 -6.20 6.52
N GLU A 314 -7.52 -5.88 5.35
CA GLU A 314 -6.47 -6.68 4.70
C GLU A 314 -5.04 -6.34 5.17
N LEU A 315 -4.80 -5.09 5.57
CA LEU A 315 -3.53 -4.49 5.95
C LEU A 315 -3.33 -4.39 7.46
N GLU A 316 -4.06 -5.19 8.24
CA GLU A 316 -3.41 -5.90 9.32
C GLU A 316 -2.31 -6.75 8.67
N VAL A 317 -1.18 -6.11 8.30
CA VAL A 317 0.11 -6.75 8.05
C VAL A 317 0.12 -7.91 9.00
N ILE A 318 0.02 -9.15 8.48
CA ILE A 318 -0.01 -10.33 9.33
C ILE A 318 1.28 -10.21 10.11
N LYS A 319 1.17 -9.70 11.34
CA LYS A 319 2.34 -9.46 12.15
C LYS A 319 2.87 -10.85 12.33
N PRO A 320 4.12 -11.11 11.91
CA PRO A 320 4.66 -12.44 12.06
C PRO A 320 4.39 -12.84 13.51
N PRO A 321 3.71 -13.97 13.75
CA PRO A 321 3.20 -14.31 15.08
C PRO A 321 4.33 -14.39 16.11
N TYR A 322 5.57 -14.50 15.64
CA TYR A 322 6.79 -14.42 16.42
C TYR A 322 7.70 -13.33 15.86
N LEU A 323 8.27 -12.50 16.76
CA LEU A 323 9.11 -11.36 16.40
C LEU A 323 10.31 -11.74 15.52
N ALA A 324 10.90 -12.92 15.75
CA ALA A 324 12.03 -13.42 14.95
C ALA A 324 11.70 -13.58 13.46
N TRP A 325 10.45 -13.90 13.12
CA TRP A 325 10.02 -14.04 11.73
C TRP A 325 9.81 -12.69 11.04
N GLY A 326 9.83 -11.59 11.81
CA GLY A 326 9.90 -10.23 11.27
C GLY A 326 11.11 -9.98 10.38
N LEU A 327 12.21 -10.72 10.59
CA LEU A 327 13.41 -10.66 9.76
C LEU A 327 13.18 -11.06 8.30
N GLN A 328 12.08 -11.75 7.99
CA GLN A 328 11.72 -12.05 6.60
C GLN A 328 11.49 -10.78 5.78
N TYR A 329 11.01 -9.71 6.41
CA TYR A 329 10.57 -8.51 5.71
C TYR A 329 11.61 -7.40 5.78
N VAL A 330 11.70 -6.57 4.74
CA VAL A 330 12.57 -5.37 4.78
C VAL A 330 12.05 -4.39 5.83
N THR A 331 12.96 -3.74 6.54
CA THR A 331 12.60 -2.66 7.45
C THR A 331 12.29 -1.41 6.64
N GLU A 332 11.02 -1.01 6.60
CA GLU A 332 10.61 0.21 5.89
C GLU A 332 11.25 1.44 6.56
N ILE A 333 11.91 2.29 5.78
CA ILE A 333 12.31 3.63 6.21
C ILE A 333 11.38 4.58 5.48
N LYS A 334 10.71 5.43 6.26
CA LYS A 334 9.82 6.44 5.72
C LYS A 334 10.66 7.66 5.36
N MET A 335 10.71 8.01 4.08
CA MET A 335 11.14 9.35 3.68
C MET A 335 10.02 10.34 4.01
N LYS A 336 10.38 11.60 4.27
CA LYS A 336 9.51 12.58 4.90
C LYS A 336 8.23 12.89 4.08
N ASN A 337 8.29 12.76 2.75
CA ASN A 337 7.14 12.95 1.85
C ASN A 337 6.74 11.71 1.02
N GLU A 338 7.34 10.54 1.23
CA GLU A 338 6.95 9.33 0.48
C GLU A 338 6.05 8.41 1.32
N ASN A 339 4.81 8.23 0.88
CA ASN A 339 3.88 7.24 1.46
C ASN A 339 4.21 5.79 1.03
N ARG A 340 5.22 5.57 0.18
CA ARG A 340 5.61 4.23 -0.29
C ARG A 340 6.89 3.77 0.40
N PRO A 341 6.99 2.49 0.80
CA PRO A 341 8.25 1.92 1.23
C PRO A 341 9.23 1.97 0.06
N LEU A 342 10.26 2.80 0.17
CA LEU A 342 11.40 2.72 -0.73
C LEU A 342 11.97 1.28 -0.58
N TRP A 343 12.44 0.68 -1.68
CA TRP A 343 13.31 -0.54 -1.71
C TRP A 343 12.69 -1.93 -1.77
N SER A 344 11.42 -2.16 -1.42
CA SER A 344 10.87 -3.54 -1.43
C SER A 344 10.87 -4.19 -2.82
N GLU A 345 10.79 -3.37 -3.87
CA GLU A 345 10.67 -3.81 -5.27
C GLU A 345 11.99 -4.23 -5.93
N ARG A 346 13.14 -3.83 -5.38
CA ARG A 346 14.48 -4.12 -5.94
C ARG A 346 15.25 -5.22 -5.20
N TRP A 347 14.77 -5.63 -4.02
CA TRP A 347 15.50 -6.50 -3.12
C TRP A 347 15.26 -7.99 -3.41
N ASP A 348 14.07 -8.46 -3.10
CA ASP A 348 13.59 -9.83 -3.29
C ASP A 348 12.06 -9.77 -3.12
N PRO A 349 11.25 -10.39 -4.00
CA PRO A 349 9.80 -10.37 -3.87
C PRO A 349 9.32 -10.90 -2.51
N GLU A 350 9.97 -11.93 -1.96
CA GLU A 350 9.62 -12.60 -0.70
C GLU A 350 9.87 -11.71 0.53
N ALA A 351 10.53 -10.56 0.36
CA ALA A 351 10.82 -9.61 1.42
C ALA A 351 9.69 -8.58 1.64
N GLY A 352 8.69 -8.53 0.74
CA GLY A 352 7.50 -7.70 0.89
C GLY A 352 6.47 -8.33 1.84
N ARG A 353 5.93 -7.55 2.77
CA ARG A 353 4.88 -8.00 3.71
C ARG A 353 3.61 -8.49 3.03
N LYS A 354 3.33 -7.98 1.83
CA LYS A 354 2.17 -8.34 1.02
C LYS A 354 2.48 -9.45 0.01
N TYR A 355 3.61 -10.15 0.08
CA TYR A 355 3.99 -11.11 -0.94
C TYR A 355 3.18 -12.42 -0.88
N THR A 356 3.23 -13.12 0.25
CA THR A 356 2.58 -14.42 0.43
C THR A 356 1.07 -14.29 0.52
N GLY A 357 0.34 -15.12 -0.24
CA GLY A 357 -1.11 -15.16 -0.24
C GLY A 357 -1.68 -15.96 0.93
N LYS A 358 -2.99 -15.87 1.14
CA LYS A 358 -3.71 -16.58 2.22
C LYS A 358 -3.70 -18.12 2.07
N LEU A 359 -3.45 -18.63 0.86
CA LEU A 359 -3.37 -20.06 0.57
C LEU A 359 -1.90 -20.49 0.43
N PRO A 360 -1.50 -21.67 0.94
CA PRO A 360 -0.14 -22.16 0.74
C PRO A 360 0.25 -22.24 -0.74
N GLY A 361 1.50 -21.90 -1.06
CA GLY A 361 2.04 -21.84 -2.42
C GLY A 361 1.44 -20.75 -3.30
N SER A 362 0.63 -19.84 -2.74
CA SER A 362 0.00 -18.73 -3.47
C SER A 362 0.55 -17.36 -3.06
N LYS A 363 0.21 -16.33 -3.84
CA LYS A 363 0.60 -14.94 -3.65
C LYS A 363 -0.62 -14.04 -3.54
N THR A 364 -0.45 -12.88 -2.94
CA THR A 364 -1.44 -11.80 -3.11
C THR A 364 -1.29 -11.18 -4.50
N VAL A 365 -2.22 -10.29 -4.83
CA VAL A 365 -2.14 -9.41 -5.99
C VAL A 365 -0.83 -8.59 -6.01
N ALA A 366 -0.41 -8.05 -4.86
CA ALA A 366 0.85 -7.30 -4.74
C ALA A 366 2.08 -8.21 -4.86
N GLY A 367 2.01 -9.43 -4.33
CA GLY A 367 3.05 -10.43 -4.52
C GLY A 367 3.26 -10.79 -5.99
N TYR A 368 2.17 -10.94 -6.75
CA TYR A 368 2.22 -11.17 -8.20
C TYR A 368 2.87 -10.00 -8.95
N ALA A 369 2.50 -8.75 -8.65
CA ALA A 369 3.14 -7.58 -9.26
C ALA A 369 4.63 -7.49 -8.92
N SER A 370 5.03 -7.88 -7.70
CA SER A 370 6.44 -7.94 -7.33
C SER A 370 7.21 -9.01 -8.11
N GLU A 371 6.63 -10.19 -8.36
CA GLU A 371 7.23 -11.20 -9.26
C GLU A 371 7.31 -10.68 -10.70
N PHE A 372 6.27 -9.99 -11.17
CA PHE A 372 6.27 -9.34 -12.48
C PHE A 372 7.41 -8.32 -12.60
N GLN A 373 7.61 -7.46 -11.60
CA GLN A 373 8.69 -6.47 -11.59
C GLN A 373 10.07 -7.12 -11.76
N HIS A 374 10.33 -8.21 -11.02
CA HIS A 374 11.61 -8.92 -11.10
C HIS A 374 11.78 -9.63 -12.45
N TRP A 375 10.73 -10.25 -12.95
CA TRP A 375 10.74 -10.82 -14.29
C TRP A 375 10.98 -9.76 -15.36
N ALA A 376 10.32 -8.59 -15.25
CA ALA A 376 10.48 -7.47 -16.17
C ALA A 376 11.91 -6.93 -16.18
N TYR A 377 12.57 -6.86 -15.02
CA TYR A 377 13.99 -6.48 -14.94
C TYR A 377 14.89 -7.38 -15.79
N ASP A 378 14.68 -8.70 -15.75
CA ASP A 378 15.52 -9.65 -16.48
C ASP A 378 15.17 -9.74 -17.98
N ASN A 379 13.95 -9.38 -18.36
CA ASN A 379 13.42 -9.60 -19.71
C ASN A 379 13.27 -8.31 -20.54
N PHE A 380 13.29 -7.13 -19.92
CA PHE A 380 13.21 -5.83 -20.62
C PHE A 380 14.58 -5.16 -20.67
N ALA A 381 14.81 -4.34 -21.71
CA ALA A 381 16.06 -3.61 -21.85
C ALA A 381 16.20 -2.61 -20.70
N GLN A 382 17.14 -2.87 -19.79
CA GLN A 382 17.44 -1.96 -18.68
C GLN A 382 18.22 -0.73 -19.20
N LYS A 383 17.88 0.45 -18.69
CA LYS A 383 18.76 1.62 -18.80
C LYS A 383 19.98 1.36 -17.89
N SER A 384 21.18 1.61 -18.39
CA SER A 384 22.39 1.51 -17.57
C SER A 384 22.31 2.51 -16.42
N GLU A 385 22.28 2.04 -15.18
CA GLU A 385 22.41 2.91 -14.02
C GLU A 385 23.86 3.36 -13.87
N THR A 386 24.10 4.66 -13.98
CA THR A 386 25.39 5.28 -13.67
C THR A 386 25.29 5.98 -12.32
N TYR A 387 26.32 5.82 -11.49
CA TYR A 387 26.41 6.48 -10.20
C TYR A 387 27.86 6.84 -9.88
N PHE A 388 28.03 7.83 -9.01
CA PHE A 388 29.34 8.31 -8.60
C PHE A 388 29.97 7.39 -7.56
N LEU A 389 31.28 7.16 -7.70
CA LEU A 389 32.11 6.47 -6.73
C LEU A 389 33.13 7.45 -6.16
N SER A 390 33.30 7.42 -4.83
CA SER A 390 34.35 8.21 -4.20
C SER A 390 35.71 7.58 -4.51
N THR A 391 36.74 8.35 -4.84
CA THR A 391 38.10 7.82 -5.02
C THR A 391 38.94 7.86 -3.72
N HIS A 392 38.41 8.50 -2.68
CA HIS A 392 39.08 8.70 -1.39
C HIS A 392 39.22 7.39 -0.59
N LEU A 393 40.27 7.26 0.23
CA LEU A 393 40.47 6.10 1.11
C LEU A 393 39.92 6.38 2.51
N PRO A 394 39.22 5.44 3.16
CA PRO A 394 38.74 5.64 4.52
C PRO A 394 39.91 5.90 5.49
N PRO A 395 39.66 6.65 6.58
CA PRO A 395 40.69 6.95 7.57
C PRO A 395 41.21 5.68 8.25
N SER A 396 42.45 5.71 8.76
CA SER A 396 43.02 4.57 9.48
C SER A 396 42.44 4.50 10.90
N LEU A 397 41.44 3.62 11.08
CA LEU A 397 40.71 3.45 12.33
C LEU A 397 41.14 2.18 13.08
N ILE A 398 41.05 2.21 14.41
CA ILE A 398 41.23 1.03 15.27
C ILE A 398 39.88 0.50 15.78
N ILE A 399 39.82 -0.80 16.12
CA ILE A 399 38.58 -1.48 16.55
C ILE A 399 37.92 -0.76 17.74
N ARG A 400 38.70 -0.23 18.69
CA ARG A 400 38.18 0.50 19.85
C ARG A 400 37.35 1.73 19.44
N GLN A 401 37.86 2.55 18.51
CA GLN A 401 37.14 3.74 18.02
C GLN A 401 35.84 3.37 17.33
N LEU A 402 35.85 2.29 16.53
CA LEU A 402 34.67 1.80 15.83
C LEU A 402 33.61 1.27 16.81
N ALA A 403 34.03 0.49 17.81
CA ALA A 403 33.14 -0.03 18.84
C ALA A 403 32.50 1.09 19.68
N GLU A 404 33.28 2.10 20.05
CA GLU A 404 32.77 3.30 20.73
C GLU A 404 31.73 4.05 19.88
N ARG A 405 31.98 4.20 18.57
CA ARG A 405 30.99 4.81 17.67
C ARG A 405 29.73 3.98 17.54
N ILE A 406 29.85 2.67 17.41
CA ILE A 406 28.70 1.76 17.36
C ILE A 406 27.84 1.92 18.62
N ASN A 407 28.46 1.96 19.81
CA ASN A 407 27.73 2.18 21.05
C ASN A 407 26.95 3.51 21.07
N VAL A 408 27.53 4.58 20.50
CA VAL A 408 26.83 5.86 20.33
C VAL A 408 25.64 5.71 19.36
N LEU A 409 25.86 5.08 18.21
CA LEU A 409 24.83 4.90 17.18
C LEU A 409 23.66 4.01 17.63
N GLN A 410 23.91 3.00 18.45
CA GLN A 410 22.87 2.11 18.98
C GLN A 410 21.84 2.83 19.86
N GLY A 411 22.21 3.98 20.46
CA GLY A 411 21.28 4.83 21.20
C GLY A 411 20.48 5.81 20.31
N LEU A 412 20.84 5.96 19.04
CA LEU A 412 20.28 6.96 18.15
C LEU A 412 19.24 6.33 17.20
N ARG A 413 18.02 6.85 17.24
CA ARG A 413 17.00 6.57 16.21
C ARG A 413 16.92 7.64 15.14
N LYS A 414 17.42 8.84 15.42
CA LYS A 414 17.49 9.98 14.52
C LYS A 414 18.83 10.68 14.73
N LEU A 415 19.21 11.56 13.79
CA LEU A 415 20.32 12.47 14.01
C LEU A 415 20.12 13.26 15.32
N PRO A 416 21.19 13.59 16.05
CA PRO A 416 21.08 14.29 17.33
C PRO A 416 20.25 15.59 17.19
N PRO A 417 19.22 15.77 18.04
CA PRO A 417 18.37 16.95 17.96
C PRO A 417 19.17 18.22 18.27
N GLY A 418 18.94 19.28 17.48
CA GLY A 418 19.63 20.56 17.63
C GLY A 418 20.99 20.68 16.94
N TRP A 419 21.49 19.61 16.30
CA TRP A 419 22.71 19.69 15.50
C TRP A 419 22.45 20.34 14.14
N THR A 420 23.36 21.23 13.75
CA THR A 420 23.38 21.83 12.41
C THR A 420 23.89 20.85 11.36
N ASN A 421 23.54 21.07 10.09
CA ASN A 421 24.07 20.30 8.95
C ASN A 421 25.61 20.27 8.93
N LYS A 422 26.26 21.38 9.30
CA LYS A 422 27.71 21.48 9.42
C LYS A 422 28.27 20.55 10.50
N GLN A 423 27.70 20.56 11.71
CA GLN A 423 28.13 19.68 12.80
C GLN A 423 27.93 18.20 12.44
N ASN A 424 26.81 17.86 11.80
CA ASN A 424 26.55 16.51 11.31
C ASN A 424 27.57 16.07 10.25
N TYR A 425 27.96 16.96 9.35
CA TYR A 425 28.98 16.68 8.33
C TYR A 425 30.38 16.54 8.95
N GLU A 426 30.79 17.44 9.83
CA GLU A 426 32.12 17.40 10.48
C GLU A 426 32.31 16.14 11.34
N GLU A 427 31.24 15.65 11.96
CA GLU A 427 31.24 14.36 12.65
C GLU A 427 31.33 13.18 11.67
N LEU A 428 30.58 13.23 10.56
CA LEU A 428 30.64 12.23 9.51
C LEU A 428 32.04 12.13 8.87
N GLU A 429 32.70 13.26 8.66
CA GLU A 429 34.03 13.38 8.04
C GLU A 429 35.10 12.55 8.78
N LYS A 430 34.91 12.30 10.08
CA LYS A 430 35.79 11.42 10.88
C LYS A 430 35.76 9.96 10.43
N TRP A 431 34.67 9.53 9.77
CA TRP A 431 34.44 8.14 9.37
C TRP A 431 34.61 7.92 7.87
N ILE A 432 34.21 8.88 7.04
CA ILE A 432 34.44 8.84 5.58
C ILE A 432 35.85 9.32 5.17
N GLY A 433 36.47 10.11 6.05
CA GLY A 433 37.76 10.77 5.84
C GLY A 433 37.63 12.13 5.13
N LYS A 434 38.68 12.95 5.23
CA LYS A 434 38.70 14.30 4.65
C LYS A 434 38.95 14.23 3.16
N THR A 435 38.07 14.84 2.38
CA THR A 435 38.32 15.07 0.95
C THR A 435 38.98 16.43 0.74
N ASP A 436 39.99 16.48 -0.12
CA ASP A 436 40.67 17.73 -0.53
C ASP A 436 39.85 18.49 -1.60
N ASP A 437 38.52 18.41 -1.51
CA ASP A 437 37.61 18.97 -2.50
C ASP A 437 37.49 20.49 -2.36
N ILE A 438 37.59 21.19 -3.48
CA ILE A 438 37.34 22.63 -3.57
C ILE A 438 35.87 22.84 -3.90
N TRP A 439 35.13 23.40 -2.95
CA TRP A 439 33.70 23.64 -3.08
C TRP A 439 33.43 25.05 -3.63
N ILE A 440 32.73 25.13 -4.76
CA ILE A 440 32.27 26.41 -5.34
C ILE A 440 31.16 27.00 -4.46
N ASP A 441 30.26 26.16 -3.96
CA ASP A 441 29.24 26.50 -2.98
C ASP A 441 29.61 25.91 -1.61
N HIS A 442 30.01 26.79 -0.70
CA HIS A 442 30.41 26.42 0.66
C HIS A 442 29.25 25.90 1.52
N ASP A 443 28.01 26.31 1.25
CA ASP A 443 26.84 25.86 2.00
C ASP A 443 26.40 24.47 1.51
N TYR A 444 26.54 24.21 0.21
CA TYR A 444 26.26 22.88 -0.36
C TYR A 444 27.16 21.78 0.22
N ARG A 445 28.43 22.09 0.55
CA ARG A 445 29.35 21.15 1.21
C ARG A 445 28.72 20.47 2.41
N TYR A 446 28.02 21.23 3.24
CA TYR A 446 27.43 20.74 4.48
C TYR A 446 26.00 20.21 4.28
N SER A 447 25.40 20.41 3.11
CA SER A 447 24.02 20.02 2.84
C SER A 447 23.75 18.53 3.10
N MET A 448 22.51 18.21 3.48
CA MET A 448 22.08 16.83 3.68
C MET A 448 22.23 15.99 2.41
N VAL A 449 21.96 16.59 1.25
CA VAL A 449 22.08 15.98 -0.08
C VAL A 449 23.52 15.54 -0.33
N ASN A 450 24.49 16.40 -0.04
CA ASN A 450 25.90 16.07 -0.18
C ASN A 450 26.31 14.94 0.78
N GLN A 451 25.91 15.01 2.05
CA GLN A 451 26.20 13.96 3.04
C GLN A 451 25.69 12.59 2.59
N VAL A 452 24.45 12.53 2.07
CA VAL A 452 23.84 11.31 1.51
C VAL A 452 24.65 10.83 0.30
N SER A 453 24.98 11.73 -0.64
CA SER A 453 25.79 11.40 -1.83
C SER A 453 27.18 10.84 -1.48
N SER A 454 27.89 11.46 -0.53
CA SER A 454 29.20 11.01 -0.06
C SER A 454 29.12 9.60 0.55
N LEU A 455 28.09 9.31 1.34
CA LEU A 455 27.89 8.00 1.95
C LEU A 455 27.61 6.92 0.89
N LEU A 456 26.78 7.19 -0.10
CA LEU A 456 26.48 6.25 -1.19
C LEU A 456 27.73 5.96 -2.03
N SER A 457 28.44 7.02 -2.42
CA SER A 457 29.65 6.89 -3.24
C SER A 457 30.75 6.10 -2.53
N MET A 458 30.79 6.15 -1.19
CA MET A 458 31.70 5.36 -0.36
C MET A 458 31.21 3.92 -0.17
N LEU A 459 29.94 3.71 0.16
CA LEU A 459 29.36 2.36 0.36
C LEU A 459 29.37 1.50 -0.91
N ASN A 460 29.38 2.12 -2.09
CA ASN A 460 29.49 1.42 -3.37
C ASN A 460 30.92 0.97 -3.73
N ARG A 461 31.94 1.24 -2.89
CA ARG A 461 33.34 0.83 -3.09
C ARG A 461 33.54 -0.66 -2.83
N LYS A 462 33.32 -1.50 -3.84
CA LYS A 462 33.43 -2.98 -3.76
C LYS A 462 34.84 -3.49 -3.44
N GLU A 463 35.86 -2.70 -3.71
CA GLU A 463 37.25 -3.04 -3.36
C GLU A 463 37.55 -2.85 -1.86
N ILE A 464 36.76 -2.03 -1.16
CA ILE A 464 36.90 -1.78 0.28
C ILE A 464 35.88 -2.61 1.06
N PHE A 465 34.61 -2.47 0.69
CA PHE A 465 33.47 -3.05 1.39
C PHE A 465 33.01 -4.35 0.74
N GLU A 466 32.40 -5.22 1.54
CA GLU A 466 31.87 -6.47 1.02
C GLU A 466 30.53 -6.27 0.34
N ASP A 467 30.31 -7.06 -0.71
CA ASP A 467 29.04 -7.12 -1.41
C ASP A 467 28.17 -8.24 -0.83
N TRP A 468 27.19 -7.89 0.01
CA TRP A 468 26.38 -8.89 0.71
C TRP A 468 25.24 -9.46 -0.12
N THR A 469 25.10 -8.99 -1.36
CA THR A 469 24.18 -9.61 -2.33
C THR A 469 24.79 -10.90 -2.92
N VAL A 470 26.12 -11.00 -2.89
CA VAL A 470 26.88 -12.16 -3.36
C VAL A 470 27.01 -13.13 -2.18
N GLY A 471 26.22 -14.22 -2.22
CA GLY A 471 25.90 -15.04 -1.06
C GLY A 471 27.07 -15.50 -0.18
N GLY A 472 26.77 -15.68 1.11
CA GLY A 472 27.70 -16.08 2.16
C GLY A 472 27.09 -15.83 3.53
N SER A 473 27.58 -16.50 4.57
CA SER A 473 27.17 -16.15 5.94
C SER A 473 27.82 -14.82 6.34
N ILE A 474 27.08 -13.92 6.97
CA ILE A 474 27.62 -12.67 7.55
C ILE A 474 28.77 -12.94 8.53
N GLY A 475 28.69 -14.03 9.30
CA GLY A 475 29.81 -14.47 10.14
C GLY A 475 31.09 -14.76 9.38
N HIS A 476 31.00 -15.18 8.10
CA HIS A 476 32.18 -15.33 7.24
C HIS A 476 32.77 -13.99 6.83
N HIS A 477 31.93 -12.98 6.57
CA HIS A 477 32.39 -11.64 6.21
C HIS A 477 33.06 -10.90 7.37
N LEU A 478 32.63 -11.13 8.61
CA LEU A 478 33.32 -10.61 9.80
C LEU A 478 34.78 -11.08 9.85
N HIS A 479 35.05 -12.31 9.42
CA HIS A 479 36.37 -12.92 9.36
C HIS A 479 36.90 -13.08 7.92
N GLY A 480 36.43 -12.23 7.00
CA GLY A 480 36.68 -12.35 5.57
C GLY A 480 38.15 -12.33 5.16
N THR A 481 38.41 -12.63 3.89
CA THR A 481 39.77 -12.76 3.33
C THR A 481 40.45 -11.42 3.01
N LYS A 482 39.70 -10.30 3.04
CA LYS A 482 40.24 -8.97 2.77
C LYS A 482 41.11 -8.46 3.94
N PRO A 483 42.19 -7.69 3.68
CA PRO A 483 42.98 -7.06 4.73
C PRO A 483 42.12 -6.18 5.63
N ARG A 484 42.33 -6.25 6.95
CA ARG A 484 41.54 -5.51 7.96
C ARG A 484 40.02 -5.79 7.88
N ALA A 485 39.60 -7.00 7.51
CA ALA A 485 38.19 -7.39 7.33
C ALA A 485 37.25 -6.91 8.45
N VAL A 486 37.60 -7.15 9.72
CA VAL A 486 36.80 -6.70 10.87
C VAL A 486 36.65 -5.17 10.92
N VAL A 487 37.71 -4.41 10.63
CA VAL A 487 37.70 -2.94 10.65
C VAL A 487 36.79 -2.42 9.53
N ASN A 488 36.95 -2.95 8.31
CA ASN A 488 36.14 -2.54 7.16
C ASN A 488 34.66 -2.92 7.37
N TYR A 489 34.39 -4.08 7.96
CA TYR A 489 33.05 -4.53 8.28
C TYR A 489 32.36 -3.58 9.27
N LEU A 490 33.01 -3.27 10.41
CA LEU A 490 32.45 -2.35 11.41
C LEU A 490 32.30 -0.93 10.84
N LEU A 491 33.22 -0.49 9.98
CA LEU A 491 33.08 0.78 9.27
C LEU A 491 31.87 0.78 8.32
N GLN A 492 31.65 -0.31 7.56
CA GLN A 492 30.48 -0.46 6.69
C GLN A 492 29.17 -0.37 7.49
N MET A 493 29.11 -0.98 8.67
CA MET A 493 27.96 -0.85 9.61
C MET A 493 27.72 0.60 10.01
N ILE A 494 28.78 1.32 10.41
CA ILE A 494 28.71 2.72 10.80
C ILE A 494 28.20 3.57 9.63
N LEU A 495 28.85 3.51 8.47
CA LEU A 495 28.51 4.34 7.31
C LEU A 495 27.08 4.07 6.82
N ALA A 496 26.64 2.81 6.80
CA ALA A 496 25.28 2.48 6.41
C ALA A 496 24.25 2.96 7.45
N TYR A 497 24.53 2.85 8.75
CA TYR A 497 23.61 3.37 9.76
C TYR A 497 23.55 4.92 9.76
N GLU A 498 24.68 5.58 9.53
CA GLU A 498 24.75 7.04 9.32
C GLU A 498 23.91 7.49 8.11
N LEU A 499 23.93 6.71 7.02
CA LEU A 499 23.10 6.94 5.85
C LEU A 499 21.62 6.77 6.20
N ARG A 500 21.27 5.71 6.92
CA ARG A 500 19.90 5.47 7.39
C ARG A 500 19.33 6.65 8.18
N LEU A 501 20.07 7.18 9.16
CA LEU A 501 19.64 8.32 9.99
C LEU A 501 19.39 9.60 9.16
N ARG A 502 20.09 9.76 8.03
CA ARG A 502 19.96 10.90 7.12
C ARG A 502 18.79 10.75 6.16
N LEU A 503 18.55 9.53 5.66
CA LEU A 503 17.43 9.24 4.75
C LEU A 503 16.06 9.49 5.41
N GLU A 504 15.93 9.28 6.72
CA GLU A 504 14.69 9.59 7.46
C GLU A 504 14.30 11.08 7.43
N ASN A 505 15.24 11.98 7.12
CA ASN A 505 15.02 13.43 7.11
C ASN A 505 15.24 14.06 5.72
N SER A 506 15.36 13.24 4.68
CA SER A 506 15.71 13.66 3.31
C SER A 506 14.53 13.45 2.35
N ASP A 507 14.28 14.44 1.51
CA ASP A 507 13.30 14.40 0.42
C ASP A 507 13.96 14.22 -0.97
N THR A 508 15.29 14.07 -1.03
CA THR A 508 16.02 14.03 -2.31
C THR A 508 16.14 12.65 -2.92
N TRP A 509 15.96 12.58 -4.24
CA TRP A 509 16.28 11.44 -5.09
C TRP A 509 17.74 10.99 -4.96
N VAL A 510 17.95 9.68 -4.83
CA VAL A 510 19.21 9.11 -4.34
C VAL A 510 19.91 8.27 -5.43
N ALA A 511 20.56 8.92 -6.39
CA ALA A 511 21.41 8.21 -7.36
C ALA A 511 22.55 7.47 -6.63
N GLY A 512 22.78 6.19 -6.97
CA GLY A 512 23.75 5.32 -6.27
C GLY A 512 23.17 4.43 -5.18
N MET A 513 21.84 4.35 -5.05
CA MET A 513 21.17 3.37 -4.18
C MET A 513 21.18 1.97 -4.83
N THR A 514 22.33 1.30 -4.81
CA THR A 514 22.50 -0.05 -5.39
C THR A 514 21.94 -1.14 -4.47
N PRO A 515 21.67 -2.36 -4.98
CA PRO A 515 21.29 -3.50 -4.13
C PRO A 515 22.29 -3.76 -2.99
N ASN A 516 23.58 -3.51 -3.20
CA ASN A 516 24.57 -3.66 -2.14
C ASN A 516 24.41 -2.60 -1.03
N VAL A 517 24.14 -1.34 -1.38
CA VAL A 517 23.86 -0.31 -0.38
C VAL A 517 22.59 -0.64 0.41
N LEU A 518 21.56 -1.16 -0.25
CA LEU A 518 20.34 -1.60 0.43
C LEU A 518 20.64 -2.72 1.44
N ALA A 519 21.54 -3.64 1.07
CA ALA A 519 22.02 -4.69 1.96
C ALA A 519 22.74 -4.08 3.15
N ALA A 520 23.62 -3.10 2.87
CA ALA A 520 24.35 -2.26 3.82
C ALA A 520 23.43 -1.72 4.91
N LEU A 521 22.38 -1.00 4.49
CA LEU A 521 21.40 -0.35 5.37
C LEU A 521 20.67 -1.34 6.27
N GLU A 522 20.19 -2.44 5.69
CA GLU A 522 19.39 -3.41 6.42
C GLU A 522 20.25 -4.20 7.43
N MET A 523 21.46 -4.62 7.06
CA MET A 523 22.35 -5.29 8.02
C MET A 523 22.82 -4.35 9.12
N ALA A 524 23.16 -3.11 8.79
CA ALA A 524 23.57 -2.14 9.79
C ALA A 524 22.47 -1.91 10.81
N HIS A 525 21.21 -1.80 10.37
CA HIS A 525 20.07 -1.74 11.27
C HIS A 525 19.99 -2.97 12.19
N ARG A 526 20.07 -4.17 11.62
CA ARG A 526 20.03 -5.43 12.39
C ARG A 526 21.17 -5.56 13.37
N TRP A 527 22.38 -5.17 12.97
CA TRP A 527 23.57 -5.14 13.80
C TRP A 527 23.37 -4.23 15.01
N MET A 528 22.91 -3.00 14.77
CA MET A 528 22.67 -2.03 15.85
C MET A 528 21.63 -2.55 16.85
N GLU A 529 20.59 -3.26 16.40
CA GLU A 529 19.57 -3.80 17.29
C GLU A 529 19.94 -5.11 17.99
N SER A 530 20.87 -5.90 17.42
CA SER A 530 21.02 -7.30 17.81
C SER A 530 22.35 -7.63 18.49
N ILE A 531 23.36 -6.78 18.37
CA ILE A 531 24.72 -7.10 18.83
C ILE A 531 25.21 -6.10 19.86
N LYS A 532 25.77 -6.59 20.96
CA LYS A 532 26.56 -5.78 21.88
C LYS A 532 28.03 -6.15 21.73
N ILE A 533 28.85 -5.16 21.41
CA ILE A 533 30.31 -5.30 21.38
C ILE A 533 30.85 -5.11 22.79
N VAL A 534 31.56 -6.13 23.30
CA VAL A 534 32.28 -6.04 24.57
C VAL A 534 33.77 -6.01 24.26
N LEU A 535 34.41 -4.89 24.61
CA LEU A 535 35.85 -4.74 24.54
C LEU A 535 36.45 -5.32 25.83
N PRO A 536 37.46 -6.21 25.75
CA PRO A 536 38.15 -6.68 26.94
C PRO A 536 38.99 -5.57 27.59
N ASP A 537 39.31 -5.76 28.88
CA ASP A 537 40.29 -4.96 29.60
C ASP A 537 41.72 -5.14 29.03
N GLU A 538 42.61 -4.20 29.36
CA GLU A 538 43.95 -4.08 28.76
C GLU A 538 44.70 -5.42 28.67
N GLY A 539 45.09 -5.81 27.45
CA GLY A 539 45.96 -6.97 27.18
C GLY A 539 45.34 -8.09 26.34
N ASN A 540 44.02 -8.12 26.13
CA ASN A 540 43.37 -9.06 25.21
C ASN A 540 42.88 -8.33 23.95
N PHE A 541 43.21 -8.85 22.76
CA PHE A 541 42.83 -8.26 21.47
C PHE A 541 41.56 -8.90 20.86
N SER A 542 40.91 -9.84 21.55
CA SER A 542 39.74 -10.53 21.03
C SER A 542 38.44 -9.72 21.19
N LEU A 543 37.81 -9.38 20.08
CA LEU A 543 36.46 -8.80 20.01
C LEU A 543 35.43 -9.82 20.52
N THR A 544 34.71 -9.51 21.61
CA THR A 544 33.64 -10.38 22.11
C THR A 544 32.28 -9.81 21.69
N LEU A 545 31.44 -10.65 21.09
CA LEU A 545 30.12 -10.26 20.58
C LEU A 545 29.03 -10.98 21.39
N HIS A 546 28.11 -10.22 21.97
CA HIS A 546 26.93 -10.76 22.65
C HIS A 546 25.69 -10.50 21.81
N SER A 547 24.87 -11.53 21.60
CA SER A 547 23.55 -11.40 20.99
C SER A 547 22.55 -10.88 22.03
N LEU A 548 21.92 -9.75 21.71
CA LEU A 548 20.80 -9.16 22.46
C LEU A 548 19.47 -9.84 22.17
N VAL A 549 19.46 -10.80 21.23
CA VAL A 549 18.24 -11.30 20.58
C VAL A 549 18.15 -12.82 20.56
N HIS A 550 19.14 -13.51 21.12
CA HIS A 550 19.24 -14.97 21.03
C HIS A 550 17.99 -15.68 21.55
N GLU A 551 17.40 -15.24 22.68
CA GLU A 551 16.18 -15.86 23.24
C GLU A 551 15.00 -15.82 22.26
N ARG A 552 14.73 -14.66 21.64
CA ARG A 552 13.67 -14.54 20.63
C ARG A 552 13.96 -15.36 19.37
N GLN A 553 15.23 -15.54 19.02
CA GLN A 553 15.65 -16.34 17.86
C GLN A 553 15.54 -17.85 18.13
N VAL A 554 15.87 -18.29 19.35
CA VAL A 554 15.66 -19.66 19.81
C VAL A 554 14.17 -20.00 19.74
N GLU A 555 13.31 -19.14 20.31
CA GLU A 555 11.86 -19.31 20.26
C GLU A 555 11.36 -19.34 18.81
N GLY A 556 11.81 -18.40 17.98
CA GLY A 556 11.45 -18.36 16.55
C GLY A 556 11.81 -19.64 15.79
N LEU A 557 12.94 -20.27 16.12
CA LEU A 557 13.38 -21.52 15.50
C LEU A 557 12.55 -22.72 15.98
N ILE A 558 12.27 -22.78 17.27
CA ILE A 558 11.41 -23.80 17.89
C ILE A 558 10.02 -23.76 17.26
N ARG A 559 9.42 -22.58 17.15
CA ARG A 559 8.10 -22.40 16.56
C ARG A 559 8.06 -22.76 15.08
N PHE A 560 9.15 -22.47 14.37
CA PHE A 560 9.26 -22.89 12.98
C PHE A 560 9.31 -24.43 12.88
N ALA A 561 10.10 -25.09 13.72
CA ALA A 561 10.18 -26.55 13.76
C ALA A 561 8.84 -27.22 14.12
N GLU A 562 8.11 -26.66 15.10
CA GLU A 562 6.75 -27.09 15.45
C GLU A 562 5.78 -26.93 14.27
N ALA A 563 5.80 -25.78 13.61
CA ALA A 563 4.88 -25.49 12.52
C ALA A 563 5.11 -26.39 11.29
N MET A 564 6.37 -26.80 11.06
CA MET A 564 6.79 -27.71 10.00
C MET A 564 6.71 -29.20 10.41
N ASP A 565 6.22 -29.52 11.61
CA ASP A 565 6.20 -30.87 12.19
C ASP A 565 7.54 -31.61 12.03
N TRP A 566 8.62 -30.94 12.43
CA TRP A 566 10.00 -31.40 12.26
C TRP A 566 10.23 -32.78 12.91
N PRO A 567 10.79 -33.79 12.20
CA PRO A 567 10.88 -35.17 12.67
C PRO A 567 11.73 -35.36 13.92
N LYS A 568 12.72 -34.49 14.14
CA LYS A 568 13.64 -34.54 15.30
C LYS A 568 13.43 -33.35 16.24
N LEU A 569 12.17 -32.94 16.42
CA LEU A 569 11.81 -31.74 17.20
C LEU A 569 12.39 -31.74 18.63
N LEU A 570 12.29 -32.86 19.35
CA LEU A 570 12.77 -32.95 20.74
C LEU A 570 14.29 -32.80 20.85
N GLU A 571 15.03 -33.53 20.00
CA GLU A 571 16.48 -33.47 19.93
C GLU A 571 16.99 -32.06 19.59
N MET A 572 16.35 -31.42 18.61
CA MET A 572 16.66 -30.06 18.20
C MET A 572 16.39 -29.04 19.32
N ARG A 573 15.26 -29.17 20.03
CA ARG A 573 14.89 -28.30 21.15
C ARG A 573 15.92 -28.34 22.28
N GLU A 574 16.25 -29.54 22.75
CA GLU A 574 17.23 -29.74 23.83
C GLU A 574 18.60 -29.15 23.48
N TYR A 575 19.02 -29.31 22.23
CA TYR A 575 20.26 -28.70 21.76
C TYR A 575 20.18 -27.17 21.75
N THR A 576 19.10 -26.61 21.21
CA THR A 576 18.96 -25.16 20.95
C THR A 576 18.83 -24.34 22.22
N GLU A 577 18.15 -24.83 23.25
CA GLU A 577 17.97 -24.11 24.52
C GLU A 577 19.30 -23.81 25.24
N GLY A 578 20.31 -24.69 25.11
CA GLY A 578 21.62 -24.52 25.74
C GLY A 578 22.74 -24.01 24.82
N VAL A 579 22.50 -23.86 23.51
CA VAL A 579 23.59 -23.66 22.53
C VAL A 579 24.31 -22.32 22.70
N TYR A 580 23.56 -21.24 22.96
CA TYR A 580 24.13 -19.91 23.08
C TYR A 580 24.99 -19.78 24.35
N ALA A 581 24.51 -20.30 25.49
CA ALA A 581 25.28 -20.30 26.73
C ALA A 581 26.61 -21.07 26.58
N ARG A 582 26.59 -22.24 25.92
CA ARG A 582 27.81 -23.01 25.64
C ARG A 582 28.80 -22.27 24.73
N HIS A 583 28.30 -21.45 23.80
CA HIS A 583 29.16 -20.63 22.95
C HIS A 583 29.87 -19.52 23.72
N ILE A 584 29.14 -18.78 24.56
CA ILE A 584 29.72 -17.74 25.41
C ILE A 584 30.75 -18.34 26.38
N ALA A 585 30.52 -19.58 26.85
CA ALA A 585 31.47 -20.34 27.65
C ALA A 585 32.67 -20.91 26.85
N GLY A 586 32.81 -20.61 25.56
CA GLY A 586 33.91 -21.10 24.71
C GLY A 586 33.90 -22.61 24.47
N SER A 587 32.81 -23.30 24.83
CA SER A 587 32.75 -24.76 24.94
C SER A 587 32.25 -25.46 23.67
N ALA A 588 31.71 -24.73 22.68
CA ALA A 588 31.27 -25.32 21.41
C ALA A 588 31.33 -24.29 20.26
N PRO A 589 32.13 -24.55 19.20
CA PRO A 589 31.92 -23.87 17.92
C PRO A 589 30.63 -24.40 17.29
N PHE A 590 29.77 -23.51 16.81
CA PHE A 590 28.57 -23.88 16.06
C PHE A 590 28.60 -23.20 14.68
N SER A 591 27.84 -23.73 13.72
CA SER A 591 27.93 -23.30 12.32
C SER A 591 27.61 -21.80 12.17
N PHE A 592 28.28 -21.14 11.22
CA PHE A 592 28.04 -19.72 10.92
C PHE A 592 26.58 -19.44 10.51
N THR A 593 25.85 -20.43 10.00
CA THR A 593 24.42 -20.31 9.67
C THR A 593 23.56 -20.22 10.93
N LEU A 594 23.80 -21.09 11.91
CA LEU A 594 23.11 -21.01 13.19
C LEU A 594 23.57 -19.76 13.97
N TRP A 595 24.82 -19.33 13.79
CA TRP A 595 25.33 -18.08 14.39
C TRP A 595 24.59 -16.85 13.88
N ASN A 596 24.46 -16.71 12.55
CA ASN A 596 23.67 -15.62 11.95
C ASN A 596 22.25 -15.58 12.52
N TRP A 597 21.61 -16.76 12.62
CA TRP A 597 20.26 -16.85 13.17
C TRP A 597 20.18 -16.38 14.63
N LEU A 598 21.00 -16.94 15.52
CA LEU A 598 20.99 -16.59 16.95
C LEU A 598 21.37 -15.13 17.23
N PHE A 599 22.17 -14.53 16.35
CA PHE A 599 22.55 -13.12 16.42
C PHE A 599 21.58 -12.20 15.68
N GLY A 600 20.53 -12.72 15.03
CA GLY A 600 19.58 -11.94 14.24
C GLY A 600 20.18 -11.26 13.01
N LEU A 601 21.38 -11.68 12.59
CA LEU A 601 22.09 -11.17 11.43
C LEU A 601 21.69 -11.95 10.19
N VAL A 602 20.46 -11.75 9.74
CA VAL A 602 19.89 -12.45 8.58
C VAL A 602 19.23 -11.41 7.68
N LEU A 603 19.56 -11.41 6.40
CA LEU A 603 18.94 -10.53 5.40
C LEU A 603 17.50 -10.95 5.07
N SER A 604 16.67 -10.00 4.64
CA SER A 604 15.26 -10.20 4.33
C SER A 604 15.05 -11.01 3.04
N GLY A 605 13.84 -11.51 2.83
CA GLY A 605 13.45 -12.24 1.62
C GLY A 605 14.06 -13.64 1.56
N GLY A 606 14.54 -14.04 0.39
CA GLY A 606 15.05 -15.39 0.15
C GLY A 606 16.22 -15.81 1.03
N GLN A 607 17.00 -14.85 1.54
CA GLN A 607 18.07 -15.04 2.51
C GLN A 607 17.54 -15.52 3.87
N PHE A 608 16.47 -14.91 4.37
CA PHE A 608 15.81 -15.32 5.61
C PHE A 608 15.30 -16.75 5.50
N VAL A 609 14.58 -17.04 4.41
CA VAL A 609 14.01 -18.37 4.14
C VAL A 609 15.12 -19.43 4.09
N TYR A 610 16.28 -19.10 3.51
CA TYR A 610 17.44 -19.97 3.51
C TYR A 610 18.01 -20.21 4.92
N HIS A 611 18.25 -19.13 5.68
CA HIS A 611 18.92 -19.21 6.97
C HIS A 611 18.08 -19.92 8.03
N ILE A 612 16.76 -19.73 8.06
CA ILE A 612 15.91 -20.36 9.09
C ILE A 612 15.93 -21.90 8.98
N MET A 613 15.85 -22.45 7.76
CA MET A 613 15.93 -23.90 7.55
C MET A 613 17.36 -24.41 7.76
N GLY A 614 18.37 -23.68 7.29
CA GLY A 614 19.78 -24.04 7.53
C GLY A 614 20.12 -24.05 9.03
N ALA A 615 19.60 -23.09 9.79
CA ALA A 615 19.73 -23.03 11.24
C ALA A 615 19.02 -24.22 11.91
N LEU A 616 17.83 -24.58 11.44
CA LEU A 616 17.09 -25.76 11.95
C LEU A 616 17.87 -27.07 11.76
N VAL A 617 18.47 -27.26 10.58
CA VAL A 617 19.34 -28.40 10.29
C VAL A 617 20.58 -28.39 11.19
N CYS A 618 21.26 -27.26 11.33
CA CYS A 618 22.46 -27.14 12.17
C CYS A 618 22.17 -27.32 13.68
N ALA A 619 20.98 -26.91 14.10
CA ALA A 619 20.46 -27.06 15.44
C ALA A 619 19.98 -28.48 15.76
N THR A 620 19.88 -29.37 14.77
CA THR A 620 19.54 -30.78 14.97
C THR A 620 20.82 -31.62 14.91
N PRO A 621 21.37 -32.10 16.04
CA PRO A 621 22.65 -32.82 16.08
C PRO A 621 22.77 -33.97 15.06
N SER A 622 21.74 -34.80 14.92
CA SER A 622 21.67 -35.93 13.99
C SER A 622 21.70 -35.52 12.52
N HIS A 623 21.29 -34.29 12.19
CA HIS A 623 21.27 -33.76 10.82
C HIS A 623 22.40 -32.76 10.53
N ARG A 624 23.25 -32.45 11.53
CA ARG A 624 24.26 -31.41 11.42
C ARG A 624 25.29 -31.67 10.31
N SER A 625 25.59 -32.93 10.02
CA SER A 625 26.52 -33.34 8.95
C SER A 625 26.06 -32.90 7.55
N LEU A 626 24.76 -32.68 7.37
CA LEU A 626 24.20 -32.17 6.11
C LEU A 626 24.64 -30.73 5.82
N GLY A 627 24.97 -29.97 6.87
CA GLY A 627 25.37 -28.58 6.76
C GLY A 627 24.29 -27.68 6.16
N SER A 628 24.69 -26.50 5.69
CA SER A 628 23.80 -25.56 5.01
C SER A 628 23.75 -25.83 3.50
N ALA A 629 22.64 -25.49 2.86
CA ALA A 629 22.53 -25.68 1.41
C ALA A 629 23.50 -24.76 0.67
N LYS A 630 24.04 -25.22 -0.47
CA LYS A 630 24.88 -24.41 -1.36
C LYS A 630 24.08 -23.32 -2.08
N TYR A 631 22.78 -23.54 -2.30
CA TYR A 631 21.92 -22.67 -3.11
C TYR A 631 20.66 -22.24 -2.35
N TYR A 632 20.26 -20.97 -2.49
CA TYR A 632 19.02 -20.47 -1.88
C TYR A 632 17.75 -21.16 -2.40
N ALA A 633 17.76 -21.63 -3.65
CA ALA A 633 16.62 -22.34 -4.23
C ALA A 633 16.50 -23.80 -3.77
N ALA A 634 17.44 -24.33 -2.98
CA ALA A 634 17.42 -25.70 -2.51
C ALA A 634 16.23 -25.97 -1.58
N SER A 635 15.66 -27.16 -1.72
CA SER A 635 14.64 -27.76 -0.87
C SER A 635 15.27 -28.91 -0.06
N LEU A 636 14.54 -29.48 0.91
CA LEU A 636 15.10 -30.44 1.85
C LEU A 636 14.24 -31.71 1.93
N ILE A 637 14.87 -32.87 1.84
CA ILE A 637 14.23 -34.18 2.08
C ILE A 637 14.97 -34.86 3.21
N ILE A 638 14.26 -35.28 4.26
CA ILE A 638 14.87 -35.93 5.42
C ILE A 638 13.85 -36.75 6.19
N ASP A 639 14.27 -37.89 6.75
CA ASP A 639 13.43 -38.78 7.58
C ASP A 639 12.05 -39.11 6.96
N GLY A 640 12.02 -39.39 5.65
CA GLY A 640 10.77 -39.72 4.94
C GLY A 640 9.80 -38.56 4.75
N LYS A 641 10.21 -37.32 5.04
CA LYS A 641 9.46 -36.08 4.78
C LYS A 641 10.21 -35.20 3.77
N SER A 642 9.47 -34.35 3.06
CA SER A 642 10.03 -33.32 2.19
C SER A 642 9.54 -31.91 2.57
N TYR A 643 10.39 -30.92 2.34
CA TYR A 643 10.17 -29.51 2.63
C TYR A 643 10.62 -28.70 1.43
N TRP A 644 9.69 -27.98 0.82
CA TRP A 644 9.92 -27.31 -0.45
C TRP A 644 9.95 -25.80 -0.27
N ARG A 645 10.85 -25.12 -0.99
CA ARG A 645 10.76 -23.66 -1.11
C ARG A 645 9.41 -23.29 -1.72
N ALA A 646 8.71 -22.33 -1.13
CA ALA A 646 7.40 -21.87 -1.64
C ALA A 646 7.48 -21.34 -3.08
N LYS A 647 8.66 -20.86 -3.51
CA LYS A 647 8.92 -20.43 -4.90
C LYS A 647 9.31 -21.55 -5.88
N SER A 648 9.61 -22.76 -5.39
CA SER A 648 9.90 -23.90 -6.27
C SER A 648 8.63 -24.39 -6.97
N ALA A 649 8.75 -25.03 -8.12
CA ALA A 649 7.59 -25.62 -8.81
C ALA A 649 6.84 -26.60 -7.90
N VAL A 650 7.58 -27.46 -7.18
CA VAL A 650 6.98 -28.41 -6.24
C VAL A 650 6.28 -27.70 -5.10
N GLY A 651 6.92 -26.71 -4.46
CA GLY A 651 6.30 -25.95 -3.36
C GLY A 651 5.03 -25.20 -3.78
N ARG A 652 5.03 -24.57 -4.96
CA ARG A 652 3.85 -23.90 -5.52
C ARG A 652 2.70 -24.89 -5.77
N VAL A 653 3.00 -26.09 -6.27
CA VAL A 653 2.01 -27.13 -6.55
C VAL A 653 1.51 -27.80 -5.26
N PHE A 654 2.40 -28.24 -4.38
CA PHE A 654 2.08 -28.90 -3.11
C PHE A 654 1.36 -27.98 -2.13
N GLY A 655 1.46 -26.66 -2.29
CA GLY A 655 0.60 -25.73 -1.56
C GLY A 655 -0.91 -25.95 -1.80
N GLY A 656 -1.30 -26.63 -2.89
CA GLY A 656 -2.68 -27.06 -3.13
C GLY A 656 -3.04 -28.43 -2.55
N MET A 657 -2.13 -29.09 -1.83
CA MET A 657 -2.40 -30.36 -1.16
C MET A 657 -3.07 -30.11 0.19
N ARG A 658 -4.13 -30.87 0.48
CA ARG A 658 -4.90 -30.73 1.72
C ARG A 658 -4.02 -30.96 2.95
N GLY A 659 -4.11 -30.06 3.93
CA GLY A 659 -3.38 -30.15 5.20
C GLY A 659 -1.94 -29.62 5.18
N ILE A 660 -1.39 -29.27 4.01
CA ILE A 660 -0.07 -28.66 3.90
C ILE A 660 -0.10 -27.20 4.35
N LYS A 661 0.98 -26.76 5.02
CA LYS A 661 1.16 -25.39 5.50
C LYS A 661 2.29 -24.71 4.72
N GLU A 662 2.22 -23.39 4.62
CA GLU A 662 3.35 -22.54 4.23
C GLU A 662 3.75 -21.67 5.42
N VAL A 663 5.00 -21.74 5.85
CA VAL A 663 5.54 -20.95 6.96
C VAL A 663 6.95 -20.48 6.59
N CYS A 664 7.26 -19.20 6.81
CA CYS A 664 8.59 -18.63 6.59
C CYS A 664 9.17 -18.94 5.19
N GLY A 665 8.33 -18.98 4.14
CA GLY A 665 8.74 -19.30 2.76
C GLY A 665 8.97 -20.79 2.45
N TRP A 666 8.61 -21.69 3.38
CA TRP A 666 8.69 -23.14 3.23
C TRP A 666 7.30 -23.78 3.21
N VAL A 667 7.11 -24.75 2.31
CA VAL A 667 5.91 -25.57 2.17
C VAL A 667 6.24 -26.96 2.69
N GLY A 668 5.50 -27.41 3.71
CA GLY A 668 5.67 -28.73 4.30
C GLY A 668 4.99 -28.89 5.66
N PRO A 669 5.13 -30.07 6.29
CA PRO A 669 5.82 -31.26 5.77
C PRO A 669 5.03 -31.90 4.62
N CYS A 670 5.72 -32.28 3.55
CA CYS A 670 5.14 -32.96 2.40
C CYS A 670 5.59 -34.44 2.38
N PRO A 671 4.88 -35.33 1.65
CA PRO A 671 5.39 -36.67 1.35
C PRO A 671 6.77 -36.61 0.70
N ALA A 672 7.70 -37.49 1.10
CA ALA A 672 8.97 -37.65 0.39
C ALA A 672 8.75 -38.22 -1.03
N PRO A 673 9.73 -38.05 -1.95
CA PRO A 673 9.72 -38.77 -3.22
C PRO A 673 9.67 -40.28 -3.01
N ILE A 674 9.11 -41.00 -3.97
CA ILE A 674 9.06 -42.48 -3.95
C ILE A 674 10.47 -43.07 -4.03
N GLU A 675 11.41 -42.36 -4.66
CA GLU A 675 12.80 -42.79 -4.72
C GLU A 675 13.52 -42.58 -3.38
N ASP A 676 13.51 -43.63 -2.53
CA ASP A 676 14.16 -43.64 -1.20
C ASP A 676 15.66 -43.25 -1.21
N SER A 677 16.32 -43.34 -2.37
CA SER A 677 17.73 -42.96 -2.53
C SER A 677 17.97 -41.45 -2.45
N ILE A 678 16.94 -40.61 -2.57
CA ILE A 678 17.08 -39.15 -2.63
C ILE A 678 16.83 -38.55 -1.24
N THR A 679 17.89 -38.05 -0.62
CA THR A 679 17.85 -37.41 0.70
C THR A 679 18.79 -36.20 0.77
N GLY A 680 18.54 -35.29 1.70
CA GLY A 680 19.32 -34.08 1.91
C GLY A 680 18.81 -32.87 1.10
N TRP A 681 19.74 -31.97 0.77
CA TRP A 681 19.44 -30.76 0.01
C TRP A 681 19.25 -31.08 -1.48
N VAL A 682 18.10 -30.72 -2.03
CA VAL A 682 17.69 -31.06 -3.40
C VAL A 682 17.27 -29.83 -4.19
N ARG A 683 17.60 -29.81 -5.47
CA ARG A 683 17.21 -28.76 -6.42
C ARG A 683 16.35 -29.31 -7.54
N THR A 684 15.21 -28.66 -7.76
CA THR A 684 14.34 -28.95 -8.90
C THR A 684 14.50 -27.89 -9.98
N ARG A 685 14.79 -28.32 -11.21
CA ARG A 685 14.81 -27.43 -12.36
C ARG A 685 13.38 -27.24 -12.89
N ALA A 686 12.97 -25.99 -13.11
CA ALA A 686 11.74 -25.62 -13.78
C ALA A 686 11.88 -24.20 -14.37
N ALA A 687 11.33 -23.99 -15.56
CA ALA A 687 11.39 -22.71 -16.28
C ALA A 687 10.48 -21.67 -15.61
N GLU A 688 10.87 -20.39 -15.66
CA GLU A 688 9.94 -19.31 -15.30
C GLU A 688 8.83 -19.21 -16.33
N VAL A 689 7.61 -18.90 -15.87
CA VAL A 689 6.50 -18.61 -16.77
C VAL A 689 6.57 -17.13 -17.15
N GLY A 690 6.46 -16.84 -18.45
CA GLY A 690 6.49 -15.47 -18.94
C GLY A 690 5.22 -14.70 -18.56
N PHE A 691 5.37 -13.41 -18.30
CA PHE A 691 4.25 -12.54 -18.01
C PHE A 691 3.84 -11.76 -19.26
N ALA A 692 2.53 -11.48 -19.39
CA ALA A 692 2.05 -10.55 -20.41
C ALA A 692 2.50 -9.13 -20.05
N LYS A 693 3.10 -8.39 -21.00
CA LYS A 693 3.45 -6.99 -20.76
C LYS A 693 2.16 -6.18 -20.55
N PRO A 694 2.01 -5.44 -19.44
CA PRO A 694 0.98 -4.43 -19.28
C PRO A 694 1.02 -3.46 -20.47
N GLY A 695 -0.13 -3.01 -20.96
CA GLY A 695 -0.12 -1.93 -21.95
C GLY A 695 0.31 -0.62 -21.27
N LYS A 696 1.09 0.20 -21.99
CA LYS A 696 1.48 1.53 -21.51
C LYS A 696 0.24 2.40 -21.34
N ILE A 697 0.03 2.94 -20.15
CA ILE A 697 -0.88 4.08 -19.97
C ILE A 697 -0.13 5.31 -20.46
N ILE A 698 -0.66 5.97 -21.49
CA ILE A 698 -0.19 7.30 -21.88
C ILE A 698 -0.81 8.28 -20.88
N VAL A 699 -0.14 8.47 -19.74
CA VAL A 699 -0.42 9.59 -18.86
C VAL A 699 0.11 10.83 -19.60
N ARG A 700 -0.78 11.62 -20.21
CA ARG A 700 -0.41 12.98 -20.66
C ARG A 700 0.08 13.74 -19.42
N ASN A 701 1.14 14.55 -19.55
CA ASN A 701 1.78 15.29 -18.46
C ASN A 701 0.75 15.86 -17.45
N PHE A 702 0.64 15.25 -16.28
CA PHE A 702 -0.12 15.74 -15.13
C PHE A 702 0.77 15.56 -13.89
N ASP A 703 0.80 16.58 -13.04
CA ASP A 703 1.65 16.63 -11.85
C ASP A 703 1.28 15.53 -10.84
N PHE A 704 2.31 14.93 -10.26
CA PHE A 704 2.27 13.67 -9.51
C PHE A 704 1.74 13.78 -8.07
N ASP A 705 1.29 14.96 -7.64
CA ASP A 705 0.92 15.24 -6.25
C ASP A 705 -0.59 15.14 -5.97
N ASP A 706 -1.41 14.81 -6.97
CA ASP A 706 -2.87 14.72 -6.80
C ASP A 706 -3.38 13.26 -6.82
N ASP A 707 -3.65 12.72 -5.63
CA ASP A 707 -4.34 11.43 -5.41
C ASP A 707 -5.76 11.41 -6.02
N SER A 708 -6.31 12.55 -6.47
CA SER A 708 -7.60 12.61 -7.17
C SER A 708 -7.56 12.03 -8.59
N VAL A 709 -6.39 11.99 -9.23
CA VAL A 709 -6.26 11.58 -10.65
C VAL A 709 -6.42 10.06 -10.82
N PHE A 710 -6.08 9.27 -9.81
CA PHE A 710 -6.31 7.82 -9.80
C PHE A 710 -7.78 7.46 -9.53
N ARG A 711 -8.60 8.40 -9.03
CA ARG A 711 -10.05 8.21 -8.90
C ARG A 711 -10.76 8.29 -10.25
N ASN A 712 -10.33 9.17 -11.14
CA ASN A 712 -10.96 9.35 -12.45
C ASN A 712 -10.67 8.22 -13.45
N THR A 713 -9.82 7.25 -13.09
CA THR A 713 -9.65 6.00 -13.86
C THR A 713 -10.53 4.86 -13.36
N SER A 714 -11.42 5.10 -12.39
CA SER A 714 -12.44 4.15 -11.94
C SER A 714 -13.64 4.06 -12.88
N THR A 715 -13.49 4.37 -14.18
CA THR A 715 -14.49 3.95 -15.16
C THR A 715 -14.57 2.44 -15.09
N SER A 716 -15.65 1.95 -14.48
CA SER A 716 -15.98 0.52 -14.39
C SER A 716 -15.59 -0.12 -15.71
N SER A 717 -14.59 -1.00 -15.69
CA SER A 717 -13.96 -1.45 -16.93
C SER A 717 -14.85 -2.42 -17.73
N TRP A 718 -15.87 -1.85 -18.34
CA TRP A 718 -16.38 -2.23 -19.64
C TRP A 718 -15.40 -1.63 -20.63
N ALA A 719 -15.08 -2.36 -21.71
CA ALA A 719 -14.25 -1.81 -22.77
C ALA A 719 -14.79 -0.42 -23.11
N THR A 720 -14.01 0.66 -22.89
CA THR A 720 -14.41 2.02 -23.27
C THR A 720 -14.95 1.90 -24.69
N PRO A 721 -16.27 2.03 -24.87
CA PRO A 721 -16.88 1.70 -26.14
C PRO A 721 -16.23 2.63 -27.16
N LYS A 722 -15.84 2.07 -28.31
CA LYS A 722 -15.43 2.94 -29.41
C LYS A 722 -16.63 3.83 -29.73
N GLU A 723 -16.38 5.06 -30.17
CA GLU A 723 -17.41 6.03 -30.53
C GLU A 723 -18.47 5.40 -31.46
N GLU A 724 -18.03 4.54 -32.39
CA GLU A 724 -18.87 3.74 -33.31
C GLU A 724 -19.84 2.74 -32.65
N THR A 725 -19.63 2.37 -31.37
CA THR A 725 -20.44 1.40 -30.61
C THR A 725 -21.47 2.04 -29.67
N LEU A 726 -21.38 3.35 -29.41
CA LEU A 726 -22.27 4.11 -28.52
C LEU A 726 -23.58 4.49 -29.22
N THR A 727 -24.40 3.49 -29.53
CA THR A 727 -25.73 3.71 -30.15
C THR A 727 -26.83 3.83 -29.10
N PRO A 728 -27.97 4.52 -29.39
CA PRO A 728 -29.15 4.51 -28.52
C PRO A 728 -29.61 3.09 -28.14
N GLN A 729 -29.44 2.15 -29.07
CA GLN A 729 -29.79 0.75 -28.87
C GLN A 729 -28.83 0.06 -27.89
N TRP A 730 -27.53 0.39 -27.92
CA TRP A 730 -26.56 -0.06 -26.92
C TRP A 730 -26.86 0.49 -25.53
N PHE A 731 -27.21 1.76 -25.41
CA PHE A 731 -27.60 2.37 -24.13
C PHE A 731 -28.88 1.73 -23.55
N ALA A 732 -29.88 1.44 -24.40
CA ALA A 732 -31.07 0.70 -24.00
C ALA A 732 -30.73 -0.75 -23.60
N ASP A 733 -29.73 -1.35 -24.23
CA ASP A 733 -29.22 -2.68 -23.90
C ASP A 733 -28.60 -2.73 -22.50
N MET A 734 -27.69 -1.80 -22.22
CA MET A 734 -26.97 -1.71 -20.95
C MET A 734 -27.88 -1.33 -19.78
N ASN A 735 -28.91 -0.50 -20.01
CA ASN A 735 -29.92 -0.18 -19.00
C ASN A 735 -30.90 -1.32 -18.71
N ASN A 736 -30.92 -2.39 -19.52
CA ASN A 736 -31.85 -3.48 -19.34
C ASN A 736 -31.44 -4.39 -18.17
N LYS A 737 -32.03 -4.17 -16.99
CA LYS A 737 -31.79 -4.97 -15.77
C LYS A 737 -31.92 -6.49 -15.97
N ALA A 738 -32.76 -6.96 -16.89
CA ALA A 738 -32.92 -8.39 -17.16
C ALA A 738 -31.69 -9.04 -17.83
N LYS A 739 -30.80 -8.24 -18.42
CA LYS A 739 -29.54 -8.67 -19.02
C LYS A 739 -28.40 -8.78 -18.03
N TRP A 740 -28.56 -8.24 -16.82
CA TRP A 740 -27.58 -8.30 -15.75
C TRP A 740 -27.90 -9.47 -14.83
N LYS A 741 -26.98 -10.45 -14.76
CA LYS A 741 -27.17 -11.67 -13.98
C LYS A 741 -25.90 -12.03 -13.23
N ALA A 742 -26.05 -12.55 -12.01
CA ALA A 742 -24.93 -13.12 -11.28
C ALA A 742 -24.49 -14.43 -11.97
N PRO A 743 -23.20 -14.58 -12.35
CA PRO A 743 -22.69 -15.83 -12.88
C PRO A 743 -22.77 -16.96 -11.84
N GLU A 744 -23.29 -18.11 -12.24
CA GLU A 744 -23.33 -19.29 -11.38
C GLU A 744 -21.96 -19.99 -11.38
N ALA A 745 -21.43 -20.27 -10.19
CA ALA A 745 -20.20 -21.02 -10.05
C ALA A 745 -20.40 -22.49 -10.47
N PRO A 746 -19.36 -23.18 -10.97
CA PRO A 746 -19.43 -24.60 -11.24
C PRO A 746 -19.88 -25.38 -10.01
N LYS A 747 -20.78 -26.35 -10.20
CA LYS A 747 -21.20 -27.24 -9.12
C LYS A 747 -20.01 -28.04 -8.59
N PRO A 748 -19.98 -28.37 -7.28
CA PRO A 748 -18.94 -29.22 -6.72
C PRO A 748 -18.78 -30.52 -7.52
N SER A 749 -17.55 -30.86 -7.85
CA SER A 749 -17.19 -32.04 -8.61
C SER A 749 -17.32 -33.27 -7.72
N SER A 750 -17.90 -34.34 -8.28
CA SER A 750 -17.99 -35.65 -7.65
C SER A 750 -16.80 -36.56 -8.01
N GLU A 751 -15.78 -36.03 -8.68
CA GLU A 751 -14.58 -36.77 -9.09
C GLU A 751 -13.80 -37.25 -7.85
N ARG A 752 -13.17 -38.43 -7.97
CA ARG A 752 -12.28 -38.95 -6.92
C ARG A 752 -10.84 -38.79 -7.38
N CYS A 753 -10.06 -38.01 -6.63
CA CYS A 753 -8.64 -37.83 -6.88
C CYS A 753 -7.82 -38.32 -5.69
N GLU A 754 -6.80 -39.12 -5.98
CA GLU A 754 -5.83 -39.64 -5.00
C GLU A 754 -4.42 -39.29 -5.47
N PHE A 755 -3.60 -38.76 -4.56
CA PHE A 755 -2.16 -38.57 -4.78
C PHE A 755 -1.46 -39.92 -4.61
N LEU A 756 -0.68 -40.33 -5.62
CA LEU A 756 0.06 -41.59 -5.60
C LEU A 756 1.52 -41.40 -5.20
N GLY A 757 2.16 -40.32 -5.65
CA GLY A 757 3.54 -40.03 -5.26
C GLY A 757 4.22 -38.91 -6.03
N LEU A 758 5.38 -38.51 -5.50
CA LEU A 758 6.31 -37.57 -6.11
C LEU A 758 7.50 -38.35 -6.66
N HIS A 759 7.87 -38.06 -7.90
CA HIS A 759 9.03 -38.62 -8.57
C HIS A 759 10.06 -37.53 -8.84
N LEU A 760 11.33 -37.82 -8.56
CA LEU A 760 12.43 -36.93 -8.89
C LEU A 760 13.40 -37.62 -9.86
N LYS A 761 13.32 -37.23 -11.13
CA LYS A 761 14.22 -37.75 -12.16
C LYS A 761 15.46 -36.89 -12.28
N GLU A 762 16.64 -37.47 -12.13
CA GLU A 762 17.91 -36.80 -12.36
C GLU A 762 18.00 -36.23 -13.78
N LEU A 763 18.40 -34.97 -13.89
CA LEU A 763 18.70 -34.34 -15.16
C LEU A 763 20.17 -34.52 -15.48
N GLN A 764 20.46 -35.11 -16.63
CA GLN A 764 21.83 -35.23 -17.11
C GLN A 764 22.38 -33.84 -17.47
N SER A 765 23.55 -33.53 -16.93
CA SER A 765 24.34 -32.34 -17.26
C SER A 765 25.52 -32.76 -18.14
N SER A 766 25.93 -31.89 -19.07
CA SER A 766 27.13 -32.11 -19.89
C SER A 766 28.41 -32.17 -19.06
N THR A 767 28.38 -31.57 -17.88
CA THR A 767 29.42 -31.65 -16.86
C THR A 767 28.91 -32.43 -15.65
N PRO A 768 29.65 -33.43 -15.15
CA PRO A 768 29.31 -34.10 -13.89
C PRO A 768 29.21 -33.08 -12.75
N PRO A 769 28.28 -33.27 -11.79
CA PRO A 769 28.16 -32.39 -10.64
C PRO A 769 29.44 -32.46 -9.79
N GLU A 770 30.01 -31.31 -9.43
CA GLU A 770 31.20 -31.24 -8.58
C GLU A 770 30.90 -31.70 -7.15
N VAL A 771 29.70 -31.38 -6.65
CA VAL A 771 29.17 -31.87 -5.38
C VAL A 771 27.75 -32.42 -5.56
N PRO A 772 27.27 -33.33 -4.70
CA PRO A 772 25.92 -33.91 -4.82
C PRO A 772 24.80 -32.86 -4.91
N GLN A 773 24.94 -31.70 -4.24
CA GLN A 773 23.97 -30.60 -4.28
C GLN A 773 23.90 -29.87 -5.63
N ASP A 774 24.84 -30.08 -6.55
CA ASP A 774 24.81 -29.53 -7.90
C ASP A 774 23.89 -30.33 -8.84
N GLN A 775 23.52 -31.55 -8.44
CA GLN A 775 22.57 -32.37 -9.18
C GLN A 775 21.18 -31.72 -9.16
N GLU A 776 20.58 -31.59 -10.34
CA GLU A 776 19.23 -31.09 -10.50
C GLU A 776 18.27 -32.19 -10.92
N TYR A 777 17.03 -32.06 -10.47
CA TYR A 777 15.97 -33.03 -10.69
C TYR A 777 14.81 -32.38 -11.45
N ARG A 778 14.12 -33.20 -12.25
CA ARG A 778 12.79 -32.89 -12.78
C ARG A 778 11.76 -33.58 -11.89
N ALA A 779 10.85 -32.80 -11.33
CA ALA A 779 9.76 -33.34 -10.54
C ALA A 779 8.58 -33.75 -11.43
N SER A 780 8.00 -34.91 -11.12
CA SER A 780 6.73 -35.38 -11.68
C SER A 780 5.84 -35.88 -10.55
N ILE A 781 4.52 -35.70 -10.69
CA ILE A 781 3.55 -36.10 -9.67
C ILE A 781 2.54 -37.05 -10.29
N ASP A 782 2.31 -38.16 -9.61
CA ASP A 782 1.37 -39.20 -10.00
C ASP A 782 0.07 -39.09 -9.21
N PHE A 783 -1.03 -39.22 -9.94
CA PHE A 783 -2.39 -39.15 -9.43
C PHE A 783 -3.21 -40.33 -9.93
N LYS A 784 -4.28 -40.64 -9.21
CA LYS A 784 -5.38 -41.49 -9.67
C LYS A 784 -6.66 -40.66 -9.67
N VAL A 785 -7.17 -40.34 -10.85
CA VAL A 785 -8.41 -39.55 -11.03
C VAL A 785 -9.48 -40.43 -11.64
N ASP A 786 -10.61 -40.61 -10.94
CA ASP A 786 -11.70 -41.53 -11.31
C ASP A 786 -11.18 -42.95 -11.66
N GLY A 787 -10.18 -43.41 -10.90
CA GLY A 787 -9.56 -44.73 -11.08
C GLY A 787 -8.49 -44.80 -12.17
N LYS A 788 -8.27 -43.73 -12.95
CA LYS A 788 -7.27 -43.69 -14.03
C LYS A 788 -5.97 -43.03 -13.56
N PRO A 789 -4.79 -43.64 -13.79
CA PRO A 789 -3.53 -43.02 -13.47
C PRO A 789 -3.24 -41.84 -14.41
N ILE A 790 -2.81 -40.72 -13.84
CA ILE A 790 -2.42 -39.50 -14.55
C ILE A 790 -1.14 -38.96 -13.93
N THR A 791 -0.15 -38.63 -14.75
CA THR A 791 1.11 -38.03 -14.32
C THR A 791 1.24 -36.62 -14.88
N TYR A 792 1.69 -35.68 -14.06
CA TYR A 792 2.06 -34.33 -14.47
C TYR A 792 3.54 -34.06 -14.21
N THR A 793 4.28 -33.63 -15.23
CA THR A 793 5.69 -33.24 -15.08
C THR A 793 5.80 -31.74 -14.90
N LEU A 794 6.50 -31.31 -13.85
CA LEU A 794 6.61 -29.90 -13.49
C LEU A 794 7.68 -29.22 -14.34
N PHE A 795 7.26 -28.70 -15.51
CA PHE A 795 8.17 -28.04 -16.43
C PHE A 795 8.47 -26.59 -16.04
N SER A 796 7.52 -25.92 -15.40
CA SER A 796 7.55 -24.49 -15.14
C SER A 796 7.15 -24.09 -13.72
N LYS A 797 7.39 -22.82 -13.35
CA LYS A 797 7.05 -22.22 -12.06
C LYS A 797 5.93 -21.16 -12.23
N PRO A 798 4.67 -21.57 -12.39
CA PRO A 798 3.55 -20.63 -12.53
C PRO A 798 3.29 -19.90 -11.22
N SER A 799 2.88 -18.64 -11.28
CA SER A 799 2.45 -17.88 -10.09
C SER A 799 0.97 -18.14 -9.83
N PHE A 800 0.66 -18.62 -8.63
CA PHE A 800 -0.72 -18.81 -8.17
C PHE A 800 -1.13 -17.63 -7.31
N VAL A 801 -2.21 -16.94 -7.68
CA VAL A 801 -2.70 -15.77 -6.96
C VAL A 801 -3.95 -16.18 -6.18
N ALA A 802 -3.93 -16.06 -4.86
CA ALA A 802 -5.16 -16.25 -4.08
C ALA A 802 -6.14 -15.13 -4.42
N SER A 803 -7.39 -15.48 -4.72
CA SER A 803 -8.41 -14.50 -5.09
C SER A 803 -8.61 -13.46 -3.97
N HIS A 804 -8.69 -12.20 -4.37
CA HIS A 804 -8.87 -11.07 -3.46
C HIS A 804 -10.36 -10.89 -3.14
N PRO A 805 -10.73 -10.62 -1.88
CA PRO A 805 -12.12 -10.50 -1.48
C PRO A 805 -12.86 -9.38 -2.22
N CYS A 806 -14.13 -9.61 -2.55
CA CYS A 806 -15.03 -8.58 -3.07
C CYS A 806 -16.03 -8.16 -1.98
N ILE A 807 -16.57 -6.95 -2.07
CA ILE A 807 -17.53 -6.43 -1.08
C ILE A 807 -18.96 -6.64 -1.60
N ASN A 808 -19.85 -7.17 -0.77
CA ASN A 808 -21.28 -7.37 -1.07
C ASN A 808 -21.57 -8.19 -2.35
N GLY A 809 -20.73 -9.19 -2.65
CA GLY A 809 -21.02 -10.13 -3.74
C GLY A 809 -22.26 -11.01 -3.46
N PRO A 810 -22.82 -11.69 -4.48
CA PRO A 810 -22.29 -11.86 -5.84
C PRO A 810 -22.60 -10.67 -6.76
N HIS A 811 -21.60 -10.24 -7.53
CA HIS A 811 -21.74 -9.14 -8.48
C HIS A 811 -22.36 -9.58 -9.81
N LEU A 812 -23.17 -8.69 -10.38
CA LEU A 812 -23.87 -8.93 -11.63
C LEU A 812 -22.92 -8.74 -12.82
N GLN A 813 -23.21 -9.46 -13.89
CA GLN A 813 -22.46 -9.39 -15.13
C GLN A 813 -23.45 -9.30 -16.29
N HIS A 814 -23.12 -8.50 -17.29
CA HIS A 814 -23.97 -8.31 -18.46
C HIS A 814 -24.00 -9.58 -19.32
N SER A 815 -25.11 -9.79 -20.05
CA SER A 815 -25.28 -10.95 -20.94
C SER A 815 -24.17 -11.10 -21.97
N ASN A 816 -23.54 -10.00 -22.38
CA ASN A 816 -22.46 -9.97 -23.35
C ASN A 816 -21.17 -10.62 -22.81
N ASP A 817 -20.94 -10.56 -21.49
CA ASP A 817 -19.76 -11.13 -20.84
C ASP A 817 -19.99 -12.52 -20.26
N MET A 818 -21.24 -13.02 -20.29
CA MET A 818 -21.59 -14.38 -19.83
C MET A 818 -20.79 -15.48 -20.52
N LYS A 819 -20.30 -15.27 -21.74
CA LYS A 819 -19.53 -16.28 -22.48
C LYS A 819 -18.24 -16.66 -21.73
N ARG A 820 -17.60 -15.71 -21.03
CA ARG A 820 -16.33 -15.91 -20.30
C ARG A 820 -16.45 -16.91 -19.15
N PHE A 821 -17.67 -17.14 -18.65
CA PHE A 821 -17.95 -18.04 -17.54
C PHE A 821 -18.22 -19.49 -17.96
N LYS A 822 -18.28 -19.77 -19.27
CA LYS A 822 -18.73 -21.08 -19.79
C LYS A 822 -17.62 -22.10 -20.02
N ASN A 823 -16.36 -21.65 -20.09
CA ASN A 823 -15.21 -22.52 -20.40
C ASN A 823 -14.73 -23.27 -19.16
N VAL A 824 -15.59 -24.15 -18.63
CA VAL A 824 -15.34 -24.95 -17.43
C VAL A 824 -14.80 -26.32 -17.81
N CYS A 825 -13.70 -26.73 -17.21
CA CYS A 825 -13.06 -28.03 -17.41
C CYS A 825 -12.93 -28.80 -16.09
N ALA A 826 -13.32 -30.07 -16.12
CA ALA A 826 -13.15 -31.01 -15.02
C ALA A 826 -11.71 -31.54 -14.95
N ILE A 827 -11.25 -31.95 -13.77
CA ILE A 827 -9.85 -32.37 -13.59
C ILE A 827 -9.48 -33.61 -14.42
N ARG A 828 -10.43 -34.53 -14.65
CA ARG A 828 -10.23 -35.74 -15.48
C ARG A 828 -9.98 -35.45 -16.96
N ASP A 829 -10.36 -34.27 -17.44
CA ASP A 829 -10.26 -33.90 -18.85
C ASP A 829 -9.06 -32.98 -19.14
N LEU A 830 -8.42 -32.44 -18.09
CA LEU A 830 -7.27 -31.54 -18.20
C LEU A 830 -6.11 -32.11 -19.03
N LYS A 831 -5.76 -33.39 -18.83
CA LYS A 831 -4.65 -34.04 -19.58
C LYS A 831 -4.95 -34.20 -21.08
N LYS A 832 -6.23 -34.16 -21.47
CA LYS A 832 -6.66 -34.30 -22.87
C LYS A 832 -6.66 -32.97 -23.63
N LEU A 833 -6.47 -31.84 -22.94
CA LEU A 833 -6.46 -30.52 -23.56
C LEU A 833 -5.23 -30.38 -24.48
N GLN A 834 -5.44 -30.52 -25.79
CA GLN A 834 -4.37 -30.38 -26.80
C GLN A 834 -3.95 -28.93 -27.01
N ARG A 835 -4.90 -28.00 -26.88
CA ARG A 835 -4.66 -26.55 -26.98
C ARG A 835 -5.32 -25.84 -25.81
N ILE A 836 -4.58 -24.91 -25.22
CA ILE A 836 -5.03 -24.00 -24.19
C ILE A 836 -5.87 -22.92 -24.87
N PRO A 837 -7.16 -22.73 -24.48
CA PRO A 837 -7.98 -21.68 -25.04
C PRO A 837 -7.39 -20.30 -24.76
N ASP A 838 -7.55 -19.37 -25.72
CA ASP A 838 -7.18 -17.95 -25.59
C ASP A 838 -8.17 -17.18 -24.69
N GLU A 839 -9.30 -17.80 -24.30
CA GLU A 839 -10.24 -17.30 -23.30
C GLU A 839 -9.95 -17.92 -21.92
N VAL A 840 -10.47 -17.32 -20.85
CA VAL A 840 -10.31 -17.86 -19.48
C VAL A 840 -10.82 -19.29 -19.41
N LEU A 841 -10.00 -20.23 -18.95
CA LEU A 841 -10.41 -21.59 -18.58
C LEU A 841 -10.60 -21.66 -17.08
N ILE A 842 -11.77 -22.15 -16.71
CA ILE A 842 -12.16 -22.38 -15.33
C ILE A 842 -11.94 -23.86 -15.04
N ILE A 843 -10.97 -24.18 -14.19
CA ILE A 843 -10.72 -25.55 -13.73
C ILE A 843 -11.60 -25.78 -12.50
N ASN A 844 -12.55 -26.72 -12.62
CA ASN A 844 -13.38 -27.13 -11.49
C ASN A 844 -12.59 -28.10 -10.60
N ALA A 845 -11.87 -27.55 -9.63
CA ALA A 845 -10.98 -28.25 -8.70
C ALA A 845 -11.63 -28.43 -7.31
N THR A 846 -12.96 -28.50 -7.26
CA THR A 846 -13.76 -28.55 -6.03
C THR A 846 -13.77 -29.92 -5.33
N CYS A 847 -13.26 -30.98 -5.97
CA CYS A 847 -13.11 -32.28 -5.33
C CYS A 847 -11.85 -32.34 -4.45
N ASP A 848 -11.81 -33.28 -3.50
CA ASP A 848 -10.61 -33.51 -2.68
C ASP A 848 -9.40 -33.86 -3.58
N GLY A 849 -8.24 -33.25 -3.29
CA GLY A 849 -7.04 -33.35 -4.13
C GLY A 849 -7.11 -32.64 -5.50
N GLY A 850 -8.25 -32.07 -5.89
CA GLY A 850 -8.45 -31.44 -7.20
C GLY A 850 -7.56 -30.21 -7.43
N GLU A 851 -7.32 -29.41 -6.39
CA GLU A 851 -6.44 -28.24 -6.47
C GLU A 851 -4.99 -28.63 -6.78
N LEU A 852 -4.50 -29.70 -6.15
CA LEU A 852 -3.15 -30.22 -6.40
C LEU A 852 -2.98 -30.63 -7.88
N VAL A 853 -3.99 -31.29 -8.46
CA VAL A 853 -4.02 -31.64 -9.89
C VAL A 853 -4.04 -30.39 -10.77
N ALA A 854 -4.90 -29.42 -10.45
CA ALA A 854 -5.01 -28.18 -11.23
C ALA A 854 -3.68 -27.39 -11.24
N ARG A 855 -3.02 -27.26 -10.08
CA ARG A 855 -1.72 -26.61 -9.96
C ARG A 855 -0.62 -27.40 -10.70
N ALA A 856 -0.62 -28.73 -10.61
CA ALA A 856 0.33 -29.57 -11.34
C ALA A 856 0.17 -29.43 -12.88
N TRP A 857 -1.08 -29.40 -13.37
CA TRP A 857 -1.38 -29.13 -14.78
C TRP A 857 -0.90 -27.74 -15.21
N CYS A 858 -1.12 -26.70 -14.40
CA CYS A 858 -0.62 -25.35 -14.65
C CYS A 858 0.92 -25.32 -14.75
N SER A 859 1.62 -26.07 -13.91
CA SER A 859 3.09 -26.16 -13.93
C SER A 859 3.63 -26.95 -15.12
N GLU A 860 2.93 -27.99 -15.59
CA GLU A 860 3.29 -28.70 -16.81
C GLU A 860 3.11 -27.81 -18.06
N ASN A 861 2.09 -26.95 -18.07
CA ASN A 861 1.68 -26.16 -19.22
C ASN A 861 2.12 -24.70 -19.21
N GLY A 862 2.86 -24.25 -18.18
CA GLY A 862 3.34 -22.87 -18.09
C GLY A 862 2.23 -21.84 -17.94
N GLN A 863 1.29 -22.05 -17.03
CA GLN A 863 0.12 -21.18 -16.87
C GLN A 863 0.03 -20.62 -15.44
N HIS A 864 0.13 -19.30 -15.29
CA HIS A 864 -0.28 -18.64 -14.04
C HIS A 864 -1.77 -18.92 -13.77
N ALA A 865 -2.23 -18.89 -12.51
CA ALA A 865 -3.64 -19.08 -12.21
C ALA A 865 -4.12 -18.28 -10.99
N VAL A 866 -5.38 -17.85 -11.02
CA VAL A 866 -6.09 -17.37 -9.82
C VAL A 866 -6.69 -18.59 -9.10
N VAL A 867 -6.52 -18.66 -7.79
CA VAL A 867 -7.10 -19.71 -6.95
C VAL A 867 -8.22 -19.10 -6.12
N ARG A 868 -9.46 -19.48 -6.43
CA ARG A 868 -10.64 -19.09 -5.66
C ARG A 868 -11.03 -20.21 -4.70
N LYS A 869 -11.02 -19.90 -3.41
CA LYS A 869 -11.45 -20.82 -2.34
C LYS A 869 -12.33 -20.07 -1.35
N GLY A 870 -13.44 -20.70 -0.94
CA GLY A 870 -14.42 -20.10 -0.03
C GLY A 870 -15.38 -19.12 -0.70
N SER A 871 -16.03 -18.29 0.12
CA SER A 871 -17.09 -17.35 -0.29
C SER A 871 -16.67 -15.88 -0.27
N ASP A 872 -15.41 -15.57 0.06
CA ASP A 872 -14.91 -14.20 0.18
C ASP A 872 -14.79 -13.47 -1.17
N THR A 873 -14.53 -14.22 -2.23
CA THR A 873 -14.51 -13.71 -3.61
C THR A 873 -15.65 -14.35 -4.39
N CYS A 874 -16.55 -13.53 -4.93
CA CYS A 874 -17.60 -14.01 -5.80
C CYS A 874 -17.03 -14.57 -7.12
N PHE A 875 -17.78 -15.45 -7.79
CA PHE A 875 -17.30 -16.09 -9.01
C PHE A 875 -17.04 -15.09 -10.14
N ALA A 876 -17.87 -14.03 -10.23
CA ALA A 876 -17.67 -12.91 -11.16
C ALA A 876 -16.30 -12.24 -10.98
N CYS A 877 -15.98 -11.81 -9.76
CA CYS A 877 -14.72 -11.13 -9.45
C CYS A 877 -13.51 -12.03 -9.70
N ALA A 878 -13.59 -13.32 -9.36
CA ALA A 878 -12.46 -14.23 -9.57
C ALA A 878 -12.18 -14.49 -11.07
N VAL A 879 -13.22 -14.62 -11.90
CA VAL A 879 -13.03 -14.72 -13.37
C VAL A 879 -12.52 -13.41 -13.95
N LYS A 880 -12.98 -12.27 -13.44
CA LYS A 880 -12.49 -10.94 -13.84
C LYS A 880 -11.00 -10.79 -13.54
N MET A 881 -10.54 -11.17 -12.34
CA MET A 881 -9.11 -11.20 -11.97
C MET A 881 -8.28 -12.10 -12.90
N ALA A 882 -8.85 -13.20 -13.39
CA ALA A 882 -8.16 -14.15 -14.27
C ALA A 882 -8.24 -13.77 -15.76
N SER A 883 -8.98 -12.70 -16.12
CA SER A 883 -9.25 -12.29 -17.51
C SER A 883 -8.26 -11.23 -18.00
N ARG A 884 -7.79 -11.34 -19.25
CA ARG A 884 -6.95 -10.32 -19.90
C ARG A 884 -7.70 -9.06 -20.39
N HIS A 885 -9.04 -9.03 -20.34
CA HIS A 885 -9.84 -7.97 -20.98
C HIS A 885 -10.54 -7.04 -19.97
N THR A 886 -9.85 -5.94 -19.65
CA THR A 886 -10.39 -4.67 -19.13
C THR A 886 -9.38 -3.57 -19.49
N SER A 887 -9.47 -3.09 -20.75
CA SER A 887 -8.58 -2.09 -21.36
C SER A 887 -7.09 -2.48 -21.38
N LYS A 888 -6.21 -1.66 -21.97
CA LYS A 888 -4.75 -1.88 -22.07
C LYS A 888 -4.03 -1.92 -20.69
N VAL A 889 -4.72 -2.22 -19.60
CA VAL A 889 -4.31 -1.90 -18.22
C VAL A 889 -4.36 -3.12 -17.28
N ASN A 890 -4.81 -4.30 -17.72
CA ASN A 890 -5.00 -5.42 -16.80
C ASN A 890 -4.24 -6.71 -17.17
N PRO A 891 -3.06 -6.96 -16.57
CA PRO A 891 -2.24 -8.14 -16.84
C PRO A 891 -2.19 -9.01 -15.58
N TYR A 892 -3.33 -9.52 -15.10
CA TYR A 892 -3.29 -10.21 -13.80
C TYR A 892 -3.03 -11.69 -13.84
N VAL A 893 -3.51 -12.44 -14.83
CA VAL A 893 -3.14 -13.85 -15.00
C VAL A 893 -3.42 -14.26 -16.43
N ASP A 894 -2.54 -15.08 -17.00
CA ASP A 894 -2.81 -15.76 -18.25
C ASP A 894 -3.93 -16.81 -18.07
N TYR A 895 -5.17 -16.37 -18.26
CA TYR A 895 -6.38 -17.12 -18.59
C TYR A 895 -6.82 -18.30 -17.71
N ARG A 896 -6.35 -18.51 -16.47
CA ARG A 896 -6.79 -19.69 -15.68
C ARG A 896 -7.35 -19.32 -14.31
N LEU A 897 -8.56 -19.82 -14.01
CA LEU A 897 -9.18 -19.77 -12.68
C LEU A 897 -9.38 -21.20 -12.16
N ALA A 898 -8.76 -21.55 -11.04
CA ALA A 898 -9.09 -22.77 -10.30
C ALA A 898 -10.17 -22.45 -9.26
N VAL A 899 -11.33 -23.10 -9.38
CA VAL A 899 -12.45 -22.97 -8.42
C VAL A 899 -12.43 -24.16 -7.46
N HIS A 900 -12.33 -23.89 -6.16
CA HIS A 900 -12.43 -24.89 -5.10
C HIS A 900 -13.75 -24.72 -4.34
N GLY A 901 -14.34 -25.83 -3.91
CA GLY A 901 -15.45 -25.87 -2.98
C GLY A 901 -15.01 -26.69 -1.78
N ASP A 902 -15.21 -26.21 -0.57
CA ASP A 902 -15.13 -27.05 0.62
C ASP A 902 -16.51 -27.01 1.28
N THR A 903 -17.07 -28.20 1.51
CA THR A 903 -18.06 -28.43 2.55
C THR A 903 -17.35 -28.31 3.90
N LEU A 904 -17.67 -27.24 4.63
CA LEU A 904 -17.60 -27.06 6.10
C LEU A 904 -16.51 -27.81 6.88
N ASP A 905 -15.60 -27.03 7.46
CA ASP A 905 -15.18 -27.23 8.86
C ASP A 905 -14.81 -25.87 9.47
N THR A 906 -15.83 -25.03 9.67
CA THR A 906 -15.73 -23.67 10.21
C THR A 906 -15.58 -23.61 11.73
N ASP A 907 -15.65 -24.74 12.45
CA ASP A 907 -15.78 -24.72 13.90
C ASP A 907 -14.44 -24.69 14.67
N VAL A 908 -13.32 -25.07 14.05
CA VAL A 908 -12.01 -25.11 14.75
C VAL A 908 -11.33 -23.72 14.81
N ASN A 909 -11.54 -22.84 13.83
CA ASN A 909 -10.91 -21.51 13.80
C ASN A 909 -11.71 -20.41 14.53
N ILE A 910 -13.02 -20.59 14.73
CA ILE A 910 -13.84 -19.67 15.53
C ILE A 910 -13.57 -19.87 17.03
N GLY A 911 -13.30 -21.10 17.47
CA GLY A 911 -12.90 -21.41 18.85
C GLY A 911 -11.59 -20.72 19.27
N ARG A 912 -10.59 -20.68 18.38
CA ARG A 912 -9.29 -20.03 18.65
C ARG A 912 -9.37 -18.50 18.72
N LYS A 913 -10.25 -17.87 17.92
CA LYS A 913 -10.51 -16.41 17.99
C LYS A 913 -11.27 -16.01 19.26
N LYS A 914 -12.14 -16.88 19.81
CA LYS A 914 -12.79 -16.64 21.10
C LYS A 914 -11.82 -16.78 22.28
N GLN A 915 -10.96 -17.80 22.27
CA GLN A 915 -9.95 -18.01 23.33
C GLN A 915 -8.96 -16.84 23.41
N LEU A 916 -8.42 -16.39 22.27
CA LEU A 916 -7.49 -15.25 22.21
C LEU A 916 -8.14 -13.92 22.63
N ARG A 917 -9.45 -13.72 22.40
CA ARG A 917 -10.18 -12.54 22.88
C ARG A 917 -10.37 -12.57 24.40
N GLN A 918 -10.54 -13.76 24.98
CA GLN A 918 -10.73 -13.94 26.42
C GLN A 918 -9.40 -13.78 27.19
N ASP A 919 -8.30 -14.26 26.62
CA ASP A 919 -6.95 -14.09 27.19
C ASP A 919 -6.49 -12.61 27.11
N PHE A 920 -6.89 -11.87 26.07
CA PHE A 920 -6.58 -10.44 25.94
C PHE A 920 -7.40 -9.55 26.89
N LEU A 921 -8.60 -9.98 27.28
CA LEU A 921 -9.42 -9.28 28.28
C LEU A 921 -8.89 -9.56 29.70
N CYS A 922 -8.42 -10.77 29.98
CA CYS A 922 -7.85 -11.14 31.28
C CYS A 922 -6.50 -10.44 31.58
N LEU A 923 -5.74 -10.06 30.53
CA LEU A 923 -4.49 -9.30 30.68
C LEU A 923 -4.70 -7.80 30.91
N LYS A 924 -5.87 -7.24 30.60
CA LYS A 924 -6.19 -5.82 30.87
C LYS A 924 -6.68 -5.57 32.30
N ASP A 925 -7.28 -6.57 32.94
CA ASP A 925 -7.77 -6.43 34.33
C ASP A 925 -6.66 -6.57 35.39
N ASN A 926 -5.45 -6.97 35.02
CA ASN A 926 -4.32 -7.15 35.94
C ASN A 926 -3.32 -5.97 35.98
N GLN A 927 -3.61 -4.82 35.36
CA GLN A 927 -2.75 -3.63 35.44
C GLN A 927 -3.20 -2.57 36.45
N ASN A 928 -4.29 -2.79 37.20
CA ASN A 928 -4.79 -1.82 38.17
C ASN A 928 -5.00 -2.45 39.56
N HIS A 929 -3.97 -3.00 40.21
CA HIS A 929 -3.91 -3.10 41.67
C HIS A 929 -2.52 -3.53 42.16
N THR A 930 -1.68 -2.58 42.54
CA THR A 930 -0.59 -2.80 43.52
C THR A 930 -0.38 -1.53 44.34
N SER A 931 -1.18 -1.38 45.39
CA SER A 931 -0.90 -0.48 46.51
C SER A 931 -0.47 -1.30 47.73
N LEU A 932 0.72 -0.97 48.24
CA LEU A 932 1.23 -1.08 49.62
C LEU A 932 0.88 -2.34 50.45
N HIS A 933 1.92 -3.05 50.93
CA HIS A 933 2.13 -3.25 52.38
C HIS A 933 3.55 -3.74 52.70
N GLN A 934 4.10 -3.19 53.80
CA GLN A 934 5.41 -3.44 54.43
C GLN A 934 5.53 -4.83 55.10
N PRO A 935 6.76 -5.29 55.38
CA PRO A 935 7.02 -6.60 56.00
C PRO A 935 7.10 -6.54 57.53
N PRO A 936 7.01 -7.69 58.23
CA PRO A 936 7.54 -7.84 59.58
C PRO A 936 9.07 -7.99 59.61
#